data_AF-A0A1G3QIA4-F1
#
_entry.id   AF-A0A1G3QIA4-F1
#
_cell.length_a   1.000
_cell.length_b   1.000
_cell.length_c   1.000
_cell.angle_alpha   90.00
_cell.angle_beta   90.00
_cell.angle_gamma   90.00
#
_symmetry.space_group_name_H-M   'P 1'
#
loop_
_entity.id
_entity.type
_entity.pdbx_description
1 polymer ?
#
loop_
_entity_poly.entity_id
_entity_poly.type
_entity_poly.pdbx_seq_one_letter_code
_entity_poly.pdbx_strand_id
1 'polypeptide(L)'
;MNLNKQRSNMYFYKTFTKIVLLSLLSGSLAFPADNLLLNPGFEEAAGDNKAPAAWTQAKKGIEGELEWVSDTVHSGKKAVKITARIYTPPAKGYGSAAWTSSMIDAPKINSRITVSAWIKCRDVVPGTGAAYYKLRFTLYAWDEQKKKVKHWDILCTDGTIDWKKFETSLPILDQTRYLSVACSLTACTGTAWIDDVEIKPAGDQVDIEKTALSVSNSSLSAPVIIPHPWKTEIGRLMSAGENITVLPVLNDPPIISEDLTACLLSNGFNLTPADKTGNTICTVSLHASPETITDPELRKRVLENWQTLPADGYITAVIPSAPLQIFLTGKSAAARFYAVQTLKFLLAGNRMIWTGIIIDYPEMERRGMAMGLQWFGNYDEALRRLSSLKCNFIYNTGSYMGKKFGVDNWRSPFTEKELEQLKLYLENCRKYFIEPVLTFSPRGKPPTIYSSDEEIKIITDKMIRLHHLGFRSLGLSFDDLQNIGQDILVTAEDQKAFQDIGEAHFSFISKIYSEVKKLPDIWFIALPLWYDMFEKLTPRQMVYLEKLSRLPAEINMIYCERSSAGLEGWKKIMKRFHPPLIWDNFFAAWSDAGIKMTFLPPIDRPREYNRNNLQGYIVLPPPPKLEDIGRSSWYTMADYMWAPARYNPQASFSNAVMKHQQQGASRDFSEYAAFMREAVNFKPDSKNKKARIESLDKIIKTLDEWREKMNGIKEKEIRDSASLEISGRISDFEDLKTELADKEFPVAVPFIVNKLIPDGEVLQDTVWKNIPEAAGFVNIKTGRPAVNKTSFRICHDQQNLYIAVICMEGQTEKILAAQTRRDGNIFLDDCIELFLDPKQSCEEYVHIAVNTAGMVYDARHLKTTRGIAMVDKDWNADILSKTKIYKDKWTMEIAIPFSVLNSAPAGRMNFNICRERHAGEKEFSSYARLLKHGFHDPSRFWTLEFIR
;
A
#
# COMPACT_ATOMS: atom_id res chain seq x y z
N MET A 1 43.33 -13.27 -53.73
CA MET A 1 42.50 -12.37 -54.55
C MET A 1 41.83 -11.36 -53.62
N ASN A 2 42.00 -10.07 -53.90
CA ASN A 2 41.34 -8.90 -53.30
C ASN A 2 41.75 -8.41 -51.90
N LEU A 3 42.95 -7.81 -51.87
CA LEU A 3 43.26 -6.59 -51.11
C LEU A 3 42.44 -5.42 -51.69
N ASN A 4 41.30 -5.05 -51.08
CA ASN A 4 40.64 -3.75 -51.29
C ASN A 4 39.44 -3.51 -50.34
N LYS A 5 39.67 -3.51 -49.02
CA LYS A 5 38.63 -3.06 -48.06
C LYS A 5 39.17 -2.43 -46.76
N GLN A 6 40.35 -1.83 -46.81
CA GLN A 6 40.99 -1.17 -45.65
C GLN A 6 41.29 0.33 -45.87
N ARG A 7 40.55 1.03 -46.74
CA ARG A 7 40.76 2.47 -47.00
C ARG A 7 39.54 3.39 -46.82
N SER A 8 38.45 2.92 -46.21
CA SER A 8 37.22 3.74 -46.03
C SER A 8 37.00 4.27 -44.60
N ASN A 9 37.75 3.82 -43.59
CA ASN A 9 37.55 4.25 -42.19
C ASN A 9 38.54 5.33 -41.70
N MET A 10 39.33 5.93 -42.61
CA MET A 10 40.38 6.89 -42.25
C MET A 10 40.11 8.33 -42.73
N TYR A 11 38.85 8.65 -43.04
CA TYR A 11 38.40 10.01 -43.43
C TYR A 11 37.33 10.63 -42.51
N PHE A 12 36.82 9.91 -41.51
CA PHE A 12 35.83 10.45 -40.56
C PHE A 12 36.43 11.08 -39.29
N TYR A 13 37.73 10.87 -39.04
CA TYR A 13 38.42 11.34 -37.82
C TYR A 13 39.19 12.66 -37.98
N LYS A 14 39.02 13.40 -39.09
CA LYS A 14 39.72 14.68 -39.34
C LYS A 14 38.84 15.92 -39.49
N THR A 15 37.53 15.80 -39.30
CA THR A 15 36.60 16.95 -39.35
C THR A 15 36.02 17.32 -37.98
N PHE A 16 36.18 16.47 -36.96
CA PHE A 16 35.65 16.72 -35.61
C PHE A 16 36.59 17.52 -34.68
N THR A 17 37.84 17.77 -35.09
CA THR A 17 38.84 18.46 -34.26
C THR A 17 39.05 19.93 -34.62
N LYS A 18 38.15 20.55 -35.40
CA LYS A 18 38.28 21.96 -35.83
C LYS A 18 37.18 22.91 -35.36
N ILE A 19 36.20 22.46 -34.56
CA ILE A 19 35.15 23.34 -34.00
C ILE A 19 35.34 23.62 -32.50
N VAL A 20 36.28 22.94 -31.81
CA VAL A 20 36.53 23.15 -30.37
C VAL A 20 37.58 24.24 -30.09
N LEU A 21 38.08 24.94 -31.10
CA LEU A 21 39.12 25.96 -30.93
C LEU A 21 38.80 27.28 -31.65
N LEU A 22 37.64 27.89 -31.35
CA LEU A 22 37.36 29.32 -31.58
C LEU A 22 36.02 29.73 -30.93
N SER A 23 36.03 29.90 -29.61
CA SER A 23 35.01 30.69 -28.86
C SER A 23 35.43 30.93 -27.40
N LEU A 24 36.67 31.37 -27.21
CA LEU A 24 36.99 32.23 -26.08
C LEU A 24 36.77 33.67 -26.55
N LEU A 25 35.96 34.41 -25.79
CA LEU A 25 35.54 35.82 -25.95
C LEU A 25 34.19 36.07 -26.66
N SER A 26 33.08 35.85 -25.94
CA SER A 26 32.00 36.83 -25.77
C SER A 26 30.95 36.30 -24.78
N GLY A 27 30.24 37.22 -24.13
CA GLY A 27 29.48 37.04 -22.88
C GLY A 27 28.57 35.81 -22.74
N SER A 28 28.64 35.23 -21.53
CA SER A 28 27.63 34.47 -20.78
C SER A 28 26.46 33.87 -21.56
N LEU A 29 26.42 32.53 -21.64
CA LEU A 29 25.22 31.68 -21.57
C LEU A 29 25.70 30.26 -21.23
N ALA A 30 25.41 29.80 -20.01
CA ALA A 30 25.75 28.45 -19.57
C ALA A 30 24.72 27.46 -20.13
N PHE A 31 25.11 26.61 -21.07
CA PHE A 31 24.35 25.40 -21.39
C PHE A 31 24.59 24.36 -20.28
N PRO A 32 23.56 23.76 -19.66
CA PRO A 32 23.77 22.68 -18.70
C PRO A 32 24.16 21.40 -19.47
N ALA A 33 25.38 20.90 -19.24
CA ALA A 33 25.99 19.77 -19.95
C ALA A 33 25.34 18.38 -19.71
N ASP A 34 24.16 18.32 -19.08
CA ASP A 34 23.58 17.08 -18.54
C ASP A 34 22.20 16.70 -19.13
N ASN A 35 21.66 17.48 -20.09
CA ASN A 35 20.34 17.19 -20.69
C ASN A 35 20.48 16.22 -21.87
N LEU A 36 19.74 15.12 -21.83
CA LEU A 36 19.74 14.07 -22.87
C LEU A 36 18.95 14.48 -24.12
N LEU A 37 18.04 15.46 -24.01
CA LEU A 37 17.29 15.95 -25.17
C LEU A 37 18.15 16.84 -26.05
N LEU A 38 17.95 16.71 -27.37
CA LEU A 38 18.52 17.62 -28.36
C LEU A 38 17.64 18.86 -28.48
N ASN A 39 18.27 20.04 -28.51
CA ASN A 39 17.62 21.35 -28.60
C ASN A 39 16.47 21.55 -27.57
N PRO A 40 16.75 21.40 -26.25
CA PRO A 40 15.72 21.38 -25.20
C PRO A 40 15.03 22.72 -24.92
N GLY A 41 15.73 23.84 -25.18
CA GLY A 41 15.19 25.21 -25.10
C GLY A 41 14.75 25.76 -26.45
N PHE A 42 14.65 24.92 -27.49
CA PHE A 42 14.14 25.32 -28.81
C PHE A 42 14.91 26.46 -29.50
N GLU A 43 16.20 26.68 -29.20
CA GLU A 43 16.98 27.80 -29.73
C GLU A 43 17.53 27.57 -31.14
N GLU A 44 17.63 26.31 -31.57
CA GLU A 44 18.16 25.94 -32.88
C GLU A 44 17.05 25.64 -33.89
N ALA A 45 17.20 26.18 -35.11
CA ALA A 45 16.27 25.96 -36.22
C ALA A 45 16.50 24.62 -36.93
N ALA A 46 15.43 23.95 -37.36
CA ALA A 46 15.50 22.93 -38.39
C ALA A 46 15.86 23.57 -39.76
N GLY A 47 16.31 22.76 -40.72
CA GLY A 47 16.84 23.24 -42.01
C GLY A 47 15.89 24.10 -42.87
N ASP A 48 14.59 24.12 -42.57
CA ASP A 48 13.57 24.96 -43.23
C ASP A 48 13.24 26.27 -42.46
N ASN A 49 13.90 26.48 -41.32
CA ASN A 49 13.79 27.62 -40.41
C ASN A 49 12.36 27.87 -39.85
N LYS A 50 11.48 26.87 -39.89
CA LYS A 50 10.06 26.98 -39.48
C LYS A 50 9.71 26.21 -38.21
N ALA A 51 10.60 25.36 -37.72
CA ALA A 51 10.43 24.57 -36.50
C ALA A 51 11.77 24.41 -35.77
N PRO A 52 11.78 24.14 -34.46
CA PRO A 52 13.01 23.83 -33.75
C PRO A 52 13.59 22.50 -34.23
N ALA A 53 14.92 22.45 -34.40
CA ALA A 53 15.64 21.22 -34.72
C ALA A 53 15.36 20.13 -33.68
N ALA A 54 15.30 18.87 -34.10
CA ALA A 54 15.00 17.70 -33.26
C ALA A 54 13.60 17.64 -32.62
N TRP A 55 12.66 18.48 -33.07
CA TRP A 55 11.26 18.43 -32.66
C TRP A 55 10.33 18.35 -33.87
N THR A 56 9.23 17.64 -33.71
CA THR A 56 8.23 17.40 -34.76
C THR A 56 6.87 17.87 -34.32
N GLN A 57 6.15 18.49 -35.25
CA GLN A 57 4.77 18.92 -35.05
C GLN A 57 3.79 17.87 -35.56
N ALA A 58 2.74 17.59 -34.80
CA ALA A 58 1.65 16.72 -35.21
C ALA A 58 0.31 17.35 -34.85
N LYS A 59 -0.64 17.37 -35.79
CA LYS A 59 -1.98 17.95 -35.60
C LYS A 59 -3.03 17.09 -36.29
N LYS A 60 -4.11 16.74 -35.59
CA LYS A 60 -5.23 15.95 -36.10
C LYS A 60 -6.53 16.39 -35.42
N GLY A 61 -7.57 16.73 -36.18
CA GLY A 61 -8.92 16.94 -35.64
C GLY A 61 -9.08 18.10 -34.62
N ILE A 62 -8.17 19.07 -34.64
CA ILE A 62 -8.25 20.33 -33.88
C ILE A 62 -8.02 21.48 -34.86
N GLU A 63 -8.75 22.58 -34.73
CA GLU A 63 -8.43 23.83 -35.41
C GLU A 63 -7.54 24.70 -34.52
N GLY A 64 -6.40 25.16 -35.04
CA GLY A 64 -5.32 25.69 -34.22
C GLY A 64 -3.97 25.78 -34.94
N GLU A 65 -2.96 26.31 -34.27
CA GLU A 65 -1.61 26.56 -34.82
C GLU A 65 -0.54 26.03 -33.86
N LEU A 66 0.52 25.45 -34.43
CA LEU A 66 1.75 25.05 -33.74
C LEU A 66 2.84 26.00 -34.22
N GLU A 67 3.39 26.80 -33.32
CA GLU A 67 4.26 27.93 -33.67
C GLU A 67 5.58 27.86 -32.90
N TRP A 68 6.65 28.31 -33.54
CA TRP A 68 7.97 28.50 -32.93
C TRP A 68 8.19 30.00 -32.71
N VAL A 69 8.05 30.43 -31.46
CA VAL A 69 7.82 31.84 -31.11
C VAL A 69 9.00 32.46 -30.40
N SER A 70 9.11 33.79 -30.43
CA SER A 70 10.14 34.57 -29.72
C SER A 70 9.57 35.70 -28.86
N ASP A 71 8.25 35.84 -28.79
CA ASP A 71 7.55 36.88 -28.04
C ASP A 71 7.18 36.45 -26.62
N THR A 72 6.89 35.16 -26.41
CA THR A 72 6.57 34.57 -25.11
C THR A 72 7.49 33.37 -24.88
N VAL A 73 8.58 33.63 -24.18
CA VAL A 73 9.69 32.70 -23.90
C VAL A 73 9.97 32.73 -22.40
N HIS A 74 10.36 31.59 -21.80
CA HIS A 74 10.75 31.52 -20.40
C HIS A 74 12.23 31.91 -20.23
N SER A 75 13.11 31.30 -21.02
CA SER A 75 14.53 31.64 -21.07
C SER A 75 15.08 31.48 -22.49
N GLY A 76 16.18 32.16 -22.82
CA GLY A 76 16.68 32.17 -24.20
C GLY A 76 15.90 33.12 -25.12
N LYS A 77 15.82 32.78 -26.42
CA LYS A 77 15.19 33.60 -27.47
C LYS A 77 13.96 32.93 -28.08
N LYS A 78 13.74 31.64 -27.84
CA LYS A 78 12.72 30.86 -28.53
C LYS A 78 11.98 29.91 -27.59
N ALA A 79 10.71 29.67 -27.90
CA ALA A 79 9.88 28.68 -27.23
C ALA A 79 8.91 28.07 -28.24
N VAL A 80 8.23 26.98 -27.87
CA VAL A 80 7.14 26.42 -28.69
C VAL A 80 5.78 26.78 -28.13
N LYS A 81 4.84 27.06 -29.03
CA LYS A 81 3.46 27.42 -28.72
C LYS A 81 2.48 26.48 -29.41
N ILE A 82 1.41 26.14 -28.71
CA ILE A 82 0.28 25.34 -29.18
C ILE A 82 -0.98 26.16 -28.95
N THR A 83 -1.72 26.47 -30.01
CA THR A 83 -3.04 27.12 -29.92
C THR A 83 -4.10 26.18 -30.45
N ALA A 84 -5.16 25.93 -29.68
CA ALA A 84 -6.36 25.21 -30.10
C ALA A 84 -7.58 26.14 -29.97
N ARG A 85 -8.21 26.51 -31.09
CA ARG A 85 -9.31 27.48 -31.15
C ARG A 85 -10.68 26.81 -31.16
N ILE A 86 -10.83 25.72 -31.91
CA ILE A 86 -12.09 24.97 -32.00
C ILE A 86 -11.79 23.48 -31.84
N TYR A 87 -12.56 22.87 -30.93
CA TYR A 87 -12.61 21.42 -30.80
C TYR A 87 -13.94 20.92 -31.37
N THR A 88 -13.86 20.21 -32.49
CA THR A 88 -14.96 19.42 -33.05
C THR A 88 -14.62 17.95 -32.86
N PRO A 89 -15.41 17.16 -32.10
CA PRO A 89 -15.13 15.74 -31.92
C PRO A 89 -15.11 15.01 -33.28
N PRO A 90 -13.99 14.38 -33.69
CA PRO A 90 -13.97 13.63 -34.94
C PRO A 90 -14.76 12.31 -34.81
N ALA A 91 -15.30 11.80 -35.92
CA ALA A 91 -16.14 10.59 -35.95
C ALA A 91 -15.47 9.32 -35.36
N LYS A 92 -14.13 9.29 -35.25
CA LYS A 92 -13.35 8.29 -34.52
C LYS A 92 -12.15 8.95 -33.82
N GLY A 93 -12.17 9.00 -32.49
CA GLY A 93 -11.04 9.43 -31.65
C GLY A 93 -11.13 10.88 -31.15
N TYR A 94 -10.03 11.38 -30.60
CA TYR A 94 -9.91 12.74 -30.06
C TYR A 94 -8.96 13.56 -30.92
N GLY A 95 -9.30 14.84 -31.12
CA GLY A 95 -8.40 15.78 -31.77
C GLY A 95 -7.18 16.07 -30.88
N SER A 96 -6.00 16.29 -31.47
CA SER A 96 -4.76 16.64 -30.76
C SER A 96 -3.85 17.51 -31.61
N ALA A 97 -3.17 18.46 -30.97
CA ALA A 97 -2.04 19.22 -31.52
C ALA A 97 -0.85 19.10 -30.55
N ALA A 98 0.32 18.70 -31.05
CA ALA A 98 1.47 18.38 -30.22
C ALA A 98 2.82 18.75 -30.85
N TRP A 99 3.76 19.15 -30.00
CA TRP A 99 5.20 19.14 -30.27
C TRP A 99 5.82 17.91 -29.61
N THR A 100 6.54 17.10 -30.38
CA THR A 100 7.18 15.85 -29.91
C THR A 100 8.67 15.89 -30.19
N SER A 101 9.50 15.57 -29.19
CA SER A 101 10.94 15.46 -29.36
C SER A 101 11.32 14.28 -30.22
N SER A 102 12.50 14.32 -30.84
CA SER A 102 13.17 13.12 -31.34
C SER A 102 13.31 12.09 -30.23
N MET A 103 13.34 10.81 -30.62
CA MET A 103 13.66 9.73 -29.70
C MET A 103 15.14 9.80 -29.31
N ILE A 104 15.41 9.66 -28.02
CA ILE A 104 16.76 9.56 -27.45
C ILE A 104 16.96 8.17 -26.86
N ASP A 105 18.19 7.67 -26.81
CA ASP A 105 18.49 6.41 -26.12
C ASP A 105 18.19 6.54 -24.62
N ALA A 106 17.55 5.52 -24.07
CA ALA A 106 17.30 5.45 -22.63
C ALA A 106 18.60 5.11 -21.88
N PRO A 107 18.88 5.78 -20.73
CA PRO A 107 19.95 5.36 -19.81
C PRO A 107 19.80 3.88 -19.35
N LYS A 108 20.90 3.23 -18.92
CA LYS A 108 20.95 1.78 -18.58
C LYS A 108 19.81 1.35 -17.63
N ILE A 109 19.39 0.08 -17.75
CA ILE A 109 18.40 -0.59 -16.89
C ILE A 109 18.77 -0.42 -15.39
N ASN A 110 17.78 -0.09 -14.55
CA ASN A 110 17.88 0.33 -13.14
C ASN A 110 18.25 1.81 -12.85
N SER A 111 18.26 2.68 -13.85
CA SER A 111 18.42 4.13 -13.64
C SER A 111 17.08 4.87 -13.62
N ARG A 112 17.05 6.01 -12.92
CA ARG A 112 15.93 6.97 -12.96
C ARG A 112 16.33 8.16 -13.80
N ILE A 113 15.34 8.75 -14.44
CA ILE A 113 15.47 10.04 -15.14
C ILE A 113 14.65 11.09 -14.41
N THR A 114 15.15 12.30 -14.37
CA THR A 114 14.35 13.48 -14.05
C THR A 114 13.88 14.08 -15.36
N VAL A 115 12.57 14.28 -15.49
CA VAL A 115 11.95 14.94 -16.64
C VAL A 115 11.27 16.22 -16.18
N SER A 116 11.56 17.33 -16.85
CA SER A 116 10.95 18.62 -16.52
C SER A 116 10.69 19.48 -17.75
N ALA A 117 9.81 20.47 -17.60
CA ALA A 117 9.62 21.54 -18.57
C ALA A 117 9.07 22.78 -17.85
N TRP A 118 9.39 23.97 -18.37
CA TRP A 118 8.65 25.19 -18.04
C TRP A 118 7.44 25.28 -18.94
N ILE A 119 6.26 25.44 -18.34
CA ILE A 119 4.99 25.46 -19.08
C ILE A 119 4.16 26.65 -18.60
N LYS A 120 3.63 27.39 -19.58
CA LYS A 120 2.65 28.46 -19.41
C LYS A 120 1.41 28.12 -20.22
N CYS A 121 0.22 28.37 -19.71
CA CYS A 121 -1.01 28.19 -20.47
C CYS A 121 -2.05 29.24 -20.16
N ARG A 122 -2.96 29.44 -21.11
CA ARG A 122 -4.05 30.41 -21.03
C ARG A 122 -5.32 29.81 -21.60
N ASP A 123 -6.37 29.92 -20.82
CA ASP A 123 -7.75 29.55 -21.16
C ASP A 123 -7.84 28.13 -21.73
N VAL A 124 -7.11 27.18 -21.12
CA VAL A 124 -7.23 25.78 -21.49
C VAL A 124 -8.56 25.25 -20.97
N VAL A 125 -9.48 24.93 -21.87
CA VAL A 125 -10.82 24.46 -21.52
C VAL A 125 -11.07 23.09 -22.16
N PRO A 126 -11.31 22.03 -21.37
CA PRO A 126 -11.65 20.71 -21.88
C PRO A 126 -12.95 20.73 -22.70
N GLY A 127 -13.01 19.91 -23.75
CA GLY A 127 -14.23 19.71 -24.53
C GLY A 127 -15.29 18.91 -23.76
N THR A 128 -16.56 19.20 -24.04
CA THR A 128 -17.72 18.49 -23.46
C THR A 128 -17.64 16.98 -23.72
N GLY A 129 -17.67 16.17 -22.67
CA GLY A 129 -17.58 14.69 -22.76
C GLY A 129 -16.15 14.13 -22.79
N ALA A 130 -15.11 14.95 -22.65
CA ALA A 130 -13.71 14.55 -22.72
C ALA A 130 -12.86 15.14 -21.57
N ALA A 131 -13.39 15.18 -20.34
CA ALA A 131 -12.77 15.89 -19.20
C ALA A 131 -11.32 15.47 -18.87
N TYR A 132 -10.91 14.26 -19.25
CA TYR A 132 -9.54 13.75 -19.10
C TYR A 132 -8.55 14.33 -20.12
N TYR A 133 -9.01 14.71 -21.31
CA TYR A 133 -8.18 15.20 -22.40
C TYR A 133 -8.09 16.73 -22.36
N LYS A 134 -6.88 17.23 -22.04
CA LYS A 134 -6.57 18.66 -21.89
C LYS A 134 -5.09 18.92 -22.20
N LEU A 135 -4.50 19.99 -21.66
CA LEU A 135 -3.06 20.26 -21.80
C LEU A 135 -2.26 19.17 -21.10
N ARG A 136 -1.35 18.53 -21.85
CA ARG A 136 -0.49 17.47 -21.35
C ARG A 136 0.97 17.69 -21.69
N PHE A 137 1.83 17.32 -20.75
CA PHE A 137 3.25 17.10 -20.99
C PHE A 137 3.55 15.63 -20.65
N THR A 138 3.91 14.85 -21.66
CA THR A 138 3.94 13.39 -21.59
C THR A 138 5.31 12.87 -21.95
N LEU A 139 5.89 12.00 -21.12
CA LEU A 139 7.04 11.17 -21.49
C LEU A 139 6.56 9.83 -22.06
N TYR A 140 7.14 9.40 -23.16
CA TYR A 140 6.93 8.09 -23.77
C TYR A 140 8.20 7.23 -23.66
N ALA A 141 8.01 5.97 -23.27
CA ALA A 141 9.01 4.92 -23.31
C ALA A 141 8.70 3.93 -24.44
N TRP A 142 9.72 3.60 -25.23
CA TRP A 142 9.62 2.75 -26.41
C TRP A 142 10.62 1.60 -26.31
N ASP A 143 10.25 0.44 -26.85
CA ASP A 143 11.15 -0.71 -26.96
C ASP A 143 12.09 -0.60 -28.17
N GLU A 144 12.93 -1.60 -28.36
CA GLU A 144 13.88 -1.68 -29.47
C GLU A 144 13.19 -1.68 -30.84
N GLN A 145 11.95 -2.18 -30.92
CA GLN A 145 11.12 -2.15 -32.14
C GLN A 145 10.32 -0.84 -32.29
N LYS A 146 10.57 0.17 -31.45
CA LYS A 146 9.85 1.46 -31.41
C LYS A 146 8.35 1.31 -31.13
N LYS A 147 7.94 0.24 -30.45
CA LYS A 147 6.59 0.08 -29.94
C LYS A 147 6.52 0.68 -28.53
N LYS A 148 5.40 1.38 -28.25
CA LYS A 148 5.20 2.05 -26.97
C LYS A 148 5.12 1.02 -25.83
N VAL A 149 6.06 1.08 -24.90
CA VAL A 149 6.08 0.28 -23.67
C VAL A 149 5.17 0.91 -22.63
N LYS A 150 5.38 2.20 -22.35
CA LYS A 150 4.60 2.98 -21.37
C LYS A 150 4.66 4.47 -21.71
N HIS A 151 3.76 5.24 -21.11
CA HIS A 151 3.87 6.69 -21.06
C HIS A 151 3.47 7.20 -19.68
N TRP A 152 3.94 8.40 -19.34
CA TRP A 152 3.61 9.12 -18.12
C TRP A 152 3.21 10.54 -18.46
N ASP A 153 2.04 10.97 -18.01
CA ASP A 153 1.64 12.37 -18.08
C ASP A 153 2.25 13.09 -16.86
N ILE A 154 3.30 13.86 -17.11
CA ILE A 154 4.01 14.69 -16.13
C ILE A 154 3.13 15.89 -15.73
N LEU A 155 2.39 16.42 -16.69
CA LEU A 155 1.35 17.42 -16.50
C LEU A 155 0.08 16.98 -17.22
N CYS A 156 -1.07 17.16 -16.57
CA CYS A 156 -2.38 17.12 -17.20
C CYS A 156 -3.28 18.20 -16.55
N THR A 157 -3.43 19.36 -17.19
CA THR A 157 -4.08 20.52 -16.57
C THR A 157 -4.97 21.30 -17.55
N ASP A 158 -5.86 22.10 -16.97
CA ASP A 158 -6.74 23.07 -17.60
C ASP A 158 -6.64 24.41 -16.86
N GLY A 159 -7.32 25.44 -17.38
CA GLY A 159 -7.27 26.81 -16.88
C GLY A 159 -6.08 27.61 -17.42
N THR A 160 -5.68 28.62 -16.64
CA THR A 160 -4.62 29.57 -16.96
C THR A 160 -3.53 29.48 -15.90
N ILE A 161 -2.28 29.28 -16.34
CA ILE A 161 -1.10 29.15 -15.48
C ILE A 161 0.01 29.99 -16.12
N ASP A 162 0.63 30.89 -15.36
CA ASP A 162 1.85 31.57 -15.82
C ASP A 162 3.04 30.59 -15.83
N TRP A 163 4.21 30.99 -16.34
CA TRP A 163 5.38 30.12 -16.40
C TRP A 163 5.66 29.42 -15.07
N LYS A 164 5.56 28.09 -15.08
CA LYS A 164 5.83 27.24 -13.93
C LYS A 164 6.62 26.02 -14.37
N LYS A 165 7.66 25.66 -13.60
CA LYS A 165 8.39 24.41 -13.81
C LYS A 165 7.57 23.23 -13.32
N PHE A 166 7.39 22.23 -14.17
CA PHE A 166 6.86 20.93 -13.81
C PHE A 166 7.97 19.91 -13.94
N GLU A 167 8.23 19.17 -12.87
CA GLU A 167 9.35 18.22 -12.78
C GLU A 167 8.90 16.96 -12.07
N THR A 168 9.38 15.82 -12.55
CA THR A 168 9.16 14.53 -11.90
C THR A 168 10.36 13.60 -12.15
N SER A 169 10.52 12.62 -11.28
CA SER A 169 11.53 11.57 -11.43
C SER A 169 10.83 10.25 -11.75
N LEU A 170 11.28 9.56 -12.80
CA LEU A 170 10.65 8.35 -13.33
C LEU A 170 11.67 7.21 -13.48
N PRO A 171 11.28 5.96 -13.20
CA PRO A 171 12.13 4.82 -13.49
C PRO A 171 12.15 4.50 -15.00
N ILE A 172 13.29 4.03 -15.50
CA ILE A 172 13.36 3.39 -16.81
C ILE A 172 12.96 1.92 -16.65
N LEU A 173 11.96 1.46 -17.42
CA LEU A 173 11.51 0.07 -17.39
C LEU A 173 12.47 -0.82 -18.18
N ASP A 174 12.63 -2.09 -17.78
CA ASP A 174 13.59 -3.06 -18.37
C ASP A 174 13.48 -3.25 -19.89
N GLN A 175 12.31 -2.97 -20.48
CA GLN A 175 12.05 -3.10 -21.92
C GLN A 175 12.22 -1.78 -22.68
N THR A 176 12.61 -0.69 -22.00
CA THR A 176 12.72 0.64 -22.60
C THR A 176 14.09 0.79 -23.29
N ARG A 177 14.06 0.98 -24.60
CA ARG A 177 15.23 1.33 -25.40
C ARG A 177 15.33 2.82 -25.70
N TYR A 178 14.18 3.47 -25.95
CA TYR A 178 14.14 4.88 -26.32
C TYR A 178 13.15 5.68 -25.46
N LEU A 179 13.43 6.97 -25.31
CA LEU A 179 12.57 7.94 -24.64
C LEU A 179 12.23 9.08 -25.61
N SER A 180 11.03 9.65 -25.47
CA SER A 180 10.67 10.91 -26.13
C SER A 180 9.65 11.65 -25.29
N VAL A 181 9.58 12.98 -25.39
CA VAL A 181 8.55 13.79 -24.72
C VAL A 181 7.65 14.45 -25.73
N ALA A 182 6.39 14.67 -25.35
CA ALA A 182 5.47 15.49 -26.12
C ALA A 182 4.72 16.45 -25.21
N CYS A 183 4.53 17.69 -25.67
CA CYS A 183 3.49 18.56 -25.11
C CYS A 183 2.33 18.65 -26.09
N SER A 184 1.10 18.52 -25.59
CA SER A 184 -0.09 18.48 -26.44
C SER A 184 -1.31 19.17 -25.82
N LEU A 185 -2.13 19.78 -26.68
CA LEU A 185 -3.53 20.07 -26.39
C LEU A 185 -4.37 18.98 -27.05
N THR A 186 -5.09 18.18 -26.26
CA THR A 186 -5.96 17.10 -26.76
C THR A 186 -7.39 17.35 -26.35
N ALA A 187 -8.33 17.30 -27.29
CA ALA A 187 -9.77 17.53 -27.09
C ALA A 187 -10.13 18.71 -26.17
N CYS A 188 -9.38 19.80 -26.30
CA CYS A 188 -9.56 21.03 -25.55
C CYS A 188 -9.29 22.24 -26.45
N THR A 189 -9.73 23.40 -25.99
CA THR A 189 -9.35 24.72 -26.54
C THR A 189 -8.36 25.38 -25.58
N GLY A 190 -7.68 26.43 -26.03
CA GLY A 190 -6.73 27.21 -25.22
C GLY A 190 -5.38 27.38 -25.90
N THR A 191 -4.45 28.02 -25.20
CA THR A 191 -3.08 28.22 -25.66
C THR A 191 -2.08 27.74 -24.62
N ALA A 192 -1.02 27.06 -25.04
CA ALA A 192 0.08 26.64 -24.18
C ALA A 192 1.44 27.00 -24.81
N TRP A 193 2.38 27.40 -23.97
CA TRP A 193 3.77 27.65 -24.30
C TRP A 193 4.65 26.73 -23.45
N ILE A 194 5.70 26.19 -24.07
CA ILE A 194 6.62 25.25 -23.45
C ILE A 194 8.03 25.67 -23.78
N ASP A 195 8.87 25.62 -22.76
CA ASP A 195 10.26 26.02 -22.85
C ASP A 195 11.12 25.20 -21.89
N ASP A 196 12.44 25.21 -22.11
CA ASP A 196 13.45 24.61 -21.22
C ASP A 196 13.13 23.16 -20.78
N VAL A 197 12.98 22.26 -21.76
CA VAL A 197 12.59 20.86 -21.51
C VAL A 197 13.79 20.01 -21.14
N GLU A 198 13.76 19.32 -20.00
CA GLU A 198 14.86 18.50 -19.53
C GLU A 198 14.51 17.02 -19.44
N ILE A 199 15.42 16.17 -19.91
CA ILE A 199 15.53 14.77 -19.48
C ILE A 199 16.97 14.57 -19.01
N LYS A 200 17.16 14.33 -17.72
CA LYS A 200 18.49 14.10 -17.13
C LYS A 200 18.51 12.74 -16.44
N PRO A 201 19.64 12.00 -16.44
CA PRO A 201 19.84 10.96 -15.44
C PRO A 201 19.70 11.59 -14.04
N ALA A 202 19.01 10.93 -13.12
CA ALA A 202 18.97 11.40 -11.73
C ALA A 202 20.40 11.40 -11.18
N GLY A 203 20.88 12.55 -10.69
CA GLY A 203 22.28 12.83 -10.33
C GLY A 203 22.89 12.03 -9.18
N ASP A 204 22.31 10.89 -8.80
CA ASP A 204 22.92 9.94 -7.87
C ASP A 204 23.58 8.81 -8.66
N GLN A 205 24.62 9.14 -9.43
CA GLN A 205 25.64 8.14 -9.77
C GLN A 205 26.46 7.86 -8.52
N VAL A 206 25.93 7.02 -7.64
CA VAL A 206 26.80 6.03 -7.00
C VAL A 206 27.23 5.11 -8.14
N ASP A 207 28.51 5.15 -8.45
CA ASP A 207 29.13 4.39 -9.53
C ASP A 207 29.16 2.89 -9.16
N ILE A 208 28.01 2.22 -9.23
CA ILE A 208 27.81 0.82 -8.82
C ILE A 208 28.57 -0.16 -9.76
N GLU A 209 28.98 0.29 -10.95
CA GLU A 209 29.72 -0.57 -11.90
C GLU A 209 31.20 -0.81 -11.50
N LYS A 210 31.75 -0.10 -10.51
CA LYS A 210 33.05 -0.45 -9.91
C LYS A 210 32.97 -1.31 -8.65
N THR A 211 31.77 -1.59 -8.13
CA THR A 211 31.54 -2.53 -7.01
C THR A 211 31.11 -3.91 -7.48
N ALA A 212 30.84 -4.09 -8.78
CA ALA A 212 30.49 -5.37 -9.37
C ALA A 212 31.45 -5.71 -10.51
N LEU A 213 32.70 -6.07 -10.17
CA LEU A 213 33.54 -7.06 -10.88
C LEU A 213 34.92 -7.12 -10.22
N SER A 214 34.97 -7.81 -9.08
CA SER A 214 36.12 -8.65 -8.73
C SER A 214 35.60 -9.83 -7.93
N VAL A 215 34.85 -10.71 -8.61
CA VAL A 215 34.65 -12.07 -8.11
C VAL A 215 35.97 -12.80 -8.34
N SER A 216 36.83 -12.72 -7.33
CA SER A 216 37.78 -13.78 -7.03
C SER A 216 38.02 -13.78 -5.53
N ASN A 217 37.66 -14.90 -4.90
CA ASN A 217 37.97 -15.36 -3.54
C ASN A 217 37.22 -14.68 -2.36
N SER A 218 36.28 -15.46 -1.80
CA SER A 218 35.99 -15.58 -0.36
C SER A 218 36.04 -14.30 0.51
N SER A 219 35.10 -13.35 0.34
CA SER A 219 34.92 -12.25 1.30
C SER A 219 33.43 -11.88 1.51
N LEU A 220 33.07 -11.55 2.75
CA LEU A 220 31.72 -11.16 3.19
C LEU A 220 31.25 -9.86 2.50
N SER A 221 29.98 -9.79 2.10
CA SER A 221 29.34 -8.53 1.68
C SER A 221 29.22 -7.56 2.86
N ALA A 222 29.28 -6.25 2.58
CA ALA A 222 29.09 -5.17 3.56
C ALA A 222 27.80 -5.36 4.42
N PRO A 223 27.74 -4.83 5.66
CA PRO A 223 26.61 -5.04 6.54
C PRO A 223 25.37 -4.30 6.02
N VAL A 224 24.21 -4.95 6.14
CA VAL A 224 22.91 -4.36 5.81
C VAL A 224 22.31 -3.75 7.06
N ILE A 225 22.09 -2.43 7.07
CA ILE A 225 21.56 -1.69 8.22
C ILE A 225 20.09 -1.33 7.95
N ILE A 226 19.20 -1.69 8.89
CA ILE A 226 17.76 -1.41 8.80
C ILE A 226 17.28 -0.80 10.12
N PRO A 227 16.56 0.34 10.12
CA PRO A 227 16.25 1.22 8.97
C PRO A 227 17.47 1.79 8.24
N HIS A 228 17.31 2.19 6.98
CA HIS A 228 18.37 2.78 6.16
C HIS A 228 18.84 4.13 6.74
N PRO A 229 20.13 4.25 7.09
CA PRO A 229 20.64 5.48 7.67
C PRO A 229 20.67 6.65 6.69
N TRP A 230 20.67 7.88 7.22
CA TRP A 230 20.82 9.08 6.42
C TRP A 230 22.20 9.17 5.74
N LYS A 231 23.28 8.93 6.49
CA LYS A 231 24.64 8.84 5.95
C LYS A 231 25.34 7.61 6.49
N THR A 232 26.03 6.90 5.59
CA THR A 232 26.73 5.67 5.90
C THR A 232 28.09 5.66 5.21
N GLU A 233 29.15 5.50 6.00
CA GLU A 233 30.50 5.18 5.54
C GLU A 233 30.86 3.82 6.13
N ILE A 234 30.94 2.76 5.32
CA ILE A 234 31.40 1.44 5.77
C ILE A 234 32.84 1.23 5.31
N GLY A 235 33.71 0.92 6.27
CA GLY A 235 35.10 0.54 6.06
C GLY A 235 35.29 -0.97 5.98
N ARG A 236 36.46 -1.44 6.41
CA ARG A 236 36.81 -2.86 6.42
C ARG A 236 36.26 -3.59 7.64
N LEU A 237 36.06 -4.90 7.51
CA LEU A 237 35.81 -5.81 8.62
C LEU A 237 37.11 -6.04 9.40
N MET A 238 37.06 -5.92 10.73
CA MET A 238 38.22 -6.10 11.62
C MET A 238 37.87 -6.94 12.83
N SER A 239 38.88 -7.60 13.41
CA SER A 239 38.76 -8.17 14.75
C SER A 239 38.85 -7.04 15.78
N ALA A 240 37.90 -7.00 16.71
CA ALA A 240 37.90 -6.03 17.82
C ALA A 240 38.67 -6.54 19.06
N GLY A 241 39.35 -7.68 18.96
CA GLY A 241 40.03 -8.32 20.08
C GLY A 241 39.05 -9.01 21.04
N GLU A 242 39.59 -9.62 22.10
CA GLU A 242 38.78 -10.35 23.09
C GLU A 242 38.23 -9.45 24.19
N ASN A 243 39.02 -8.49 24.66
CA ASN A 243 38.67 -7.65 25.81
C ASN A 243 38.21 -6.26 25.37
N ILE A 244 36.96 -5.94 25.68
CA ILE A 244 36.35 -4.62 25.45
C ILE A 244 36.17 -3.89 26.78
N THR A 245 36.62 -2.65 26.84
CA THR A 245 36.32 -1.75 27.95
C THR A 245 35.17 -0.82 27.58
N VAL A 246 34.11 -0.80 28.41
CA VAL A 246 32.99 0.15 28.27
C VAL A 246 33.23 1.31 29.22
N LEU A 247 33.34 2.52 28.68
CA LEU A 247 33.57 3.75 29.46
C LEU A 247 32.27 4.21 30.16
N PRO A 248 32.39 4.94 31.29
CA PRO A 248 31.26 5.27 32.16
C PRO A 248 30.13 6.01 31.44
N VAL A 249 28.91 5.69 31.88
CA VAL A 249 27.61 6.05 31.28
C VAL A 249 27.11 7.36 31.88
N LEU A 250 26.38 8.18 31.11
CA LEU A 250 25.55 9.27 31.66
C LEU A 250 24.44 8.68 32.55
N ASN A 251 23.65 9.53 33.21
CA ASN A 251 22.47 9.09 33.96
C ASN A 251 21.31 8.68 33.02
N ASP A 252 21.58 7.70 32.15
CA ASP A 252 20.68 7.16 31.15
C ASP A 252 19.88 5.96 31.70
N PRO A 253 18.72 5.63 31.08
CA PRO A 253 17.96 4.45 31.47
C PRO A 253 18.81 3.17 31.38
N PRO A 254 18.77 2.26 32.39
CA PRO A 254 19.61 1.06 32.46
C PRO A 254 19.59 0.17 31.22
N ILE A 255 18.45 0.15 30.50
CA ILE A 255 18.26 -0.63 29.28
C ILE A 255 19.34 -0.38 28.22
N ILE A 256 19.88 0.84 28.11
CA ILE A 256 20.87 1.16 27.08
C ILE A 256 22.17 0.40 27.39
N SER A 257 22.62 0.44 28.63
CA SER A 257 23.78 -0.33 29.09
C SER A 257 23.53 -1.84 29.08
N GLU A 258 22.35 -2.29 29.54
CA GLU A 258 21.98 -3.72 29.53
C GLU A 258 22.01 -4.30 28.12
N ASP A 259 21.42 -3.60 27.15
CA ASP A 259 21.30 -4.06 25.76
C ASP A 259 22.64 -3.99 25.01
N LEU A 260 23.47 -2.97 25.28
CA LEU A 260 24.84 -2.90 24.79
C LEU A 260 25.68 -4.07 25.32
N THR A 261 25.66 -4.29 26.64
CA THR A 261 26.38 -5.39 27.29
C THR A 261 25.94 -6.74 26.75
N ALA A 262 24.63 -7.00 26.67
CA ALA A 262 24.09 -8.24 26.14
C ALA A 262 24.55 -8.49 24.69
N CYS A 263 24.54 -7.45 23.86
CA CYS A 263 24.96 -7.54 22.47
C CYS A 263 26.47 -7.82 22.31
N LEU A 264 27.32 -7.20 23.11
CA LEU A 264 28.76 -7.47 23.07
C LEU A 264 29.07 -8.90 23.54
N LEU A 265 28.47 -9.35 24.64
CA LEU A 265 28.64 -10.72 25.14
C LEU A 265 28.17 -11.76 24.12
N SER A 266 27.02 -11.56 23.46
CA SER A 266 26.52 -12.48 22.44
C SER A 266 27.41 -12.57 21.20
N ASN A 267 28.32 -11.61 20.99
CA ASN A 267 29.29 -11.60 19.90
C ASN A 267 30.68 -12.11 20.33
N GLY A 268 30.80 -12.68 21.53
CA GLY A 268 31.99 -13.37 22.01
C GLY A 268 33.03 -12.46 22.67
N PHE A 269 32.68 -11.22 23.02
CA PHE A 269 33.57 -10.29 23.72
C PHE A 269 33.54 -10.52 25.24
N ASN A 270 34.67 -10.29 25.89
CA ASN A 270 34.79 -10.20 27.34
C ASN A 270 34.80 -8.72 27.76
N LEU A 271 34.02 -8.37 28.78
CA LEU A 271 33.96 -7.00 29.28
C LEU A 271 34.98 -6.81 30.41
N THR A 272 35.90 -5.86 30.24
CA THR A 272 36.84 -5.45 31.28
C THR A 272 36.39 -4.17 31.99
N PRO A 273 36.51 -4.11 33.33
CA PRO A 273 36.27 -2.89 34.10
C PRO A 273 37.13 -1.71 33.63
N ALA A 274 36.57 -0.49 33.67
CA ALA A 274 37.19 0.75 33.17
C ALA A 274 38.49 1.16 33.90
N ASP A 275 38.77 0.61 35.08
CA ASP A 275 39.96 0.86 35.90
C ASP A 275 41.17 -0.02 35.54
N LYS A 276 41.03 -0.97 34.60
CA LYS A 276 42.09 -1.90 34.15
C LYS A 276 42.42 -1.75 32.67
N THR A 277 42.76 -0.52 32.22
CA THR A 277 42.99 -0.17 30.81
C THR A 277 44.29 -0.70 30.19
N GLY A 278 45.21 -1.27 30.99
CA GLY A 278 46.55 -1.67 30.54
C GLY A 278 46.61 -2.79 29.48
N ASN A 279 45.52 -3.53 29.25
CA ASN A 279 45.40 -4.61 28.25
C ASN A 279 44.20 -4.42 27.29
N THR A 280 43.63 -3.20 27.19
CA THR A 280 42.41 -2.93 26.41
C THR A 280 42.71 -2.84 24.91
N ILE A 281 42.05 -3.69 24.12
CA ILE A 281 42.22 -3.74 22.65
C ILE A 281 41.11 -2.96 21.93
N CYS A 282 39.94 -2.80 22.58
CA CYS A 282 38.82 -2.02 22.08
C CYS A 282 38.12 -1.25 23.21
N THR A 283 37.78 0.01 22.95
CA THR A 283 37.08 0.90 23.89
C THR A 283 35.73 1.30 23.32
N VAL A 284 34.64 1.09 24.08
CA VAL A 284 33.30 1.55 23.75
C VAL A 284 32.99 2.80 24.58
N SER A 285 32.75 3.90 23.90
CA SER A 285 32.36 5.17 24.48
C SER A 285 30.88 5.42 24.19
N LEU A 286 30.04 5.19 25.19
CA LEU A 286 28.64 5.59 25.16
C LEU A 286 28.54 6.98 25.80
N HIS A 287 27.76 7.88 25.20
CA HIS A 287 27.55 9.26 25.68
C HIS A 287 28.72 10.23 25.58
N ALA A 288 29.81 9.84 24.95
CA ALA A 288 30.94 10.73 24.85
C ALA A 288 30.58 11.94 23.96
N SER A 289 30.89 13.14 24.44
CA SER A 289 30.98 14.30 23.57
C SER A 289 31.96 13.96 22.45
N PRO A 290 31.72 14.35 21.18
CA PRO A 290 32.71 14.17 20.12
C PRO A 290 34.11 14.66 20.51
N GLU A 291 34.19 15.59 21.47
CA GLU A 291 35.42 16.08 22.09
C GLU A 291 36.36 15.01 22.67
N THR A 292 35.85 13.84 23.07
CA THR A 292 36.69 12.75 23.59
C THR A 292 37.42 11.96 22.51
N ILE A 293 37.11 12.19 21.23
CA ILE A 293 37.77 11.54 20.12
C ILE A 293 39.21 12.07 20.04
N THR A 294 40.18 11.16 20.14
CA THR A 294 41.61 11.49 20.18
C THR A 294 42.16 11.95 18.83
N ASP A 295 41.57 11.48 17.73
CA ASP A 295 41.90 11.90 16.37
C ASP A 295 41.27 13.28 16.09
N PRO A 296 42.08 14.34 15.86
CA PRO A 296 41.57 15.71 15.70
C PRO A 296 40.69 15.92 14.45
N GLU A 297 41.00 15.27 13.34
CA GLU A 297 40.29 15.43 12.08
C GLU A 297 38.94 14.72 12.14
N LEU A 298 38.97 13.50 12.67
CA LEU A 298 37.77 12.71 12.90
C LEU A 298 36.86 13.35 13.95
N ARG A 299 37.43 13.86 15.05
CA ARG A 299 36.70 14.63 16.06
C ARG A 299 35.95 15.79 15.43
N LYS A 300 36.63 16.60 14.61
CA LYS A 300 36.02 17.73 13.91
C LYS A 300 34.84 17.27 13.05
N ARG A 301 35.03 16.22 12.26
CA ARG A 301 34.00 15.65 11.38
C ARG A 301 32.78 15.14 12.17
N VAL A 302 32.99 14.41 13.27
CA VAL A 302 31.89 13.90 14.11
C VAL A 302 31.19 15.06 14.83
N LEU A 303 31.93 16.06 15.31
CA LEU A 303 31.39 17.22 16.01
C LEU A 303 30.50 18.10 15.10
N GLU A 304 30.93 18.37 13.87
CA GLU A 304 30.14 19.14 12.89
C GLU A 304 28.80 18.46 12.59
N ASN A 305 28.81 17.14 12.38
CA ASN A 305 27.59 16.37 12.16
C ASN A 305 26.71 16.34 13.42
N TRP A 306 27.31 16.15 14.60
CA TRP A 306 26.60 16.13 15.88
C TRP A 306 25.80 17.39 16.17
N GLN A 307 26.40 18.56 15.92
CA GLN A 307 25.75 19.85 16.20
C GLN A 307 24.46 20.03 15.41
N THR A 308 24.43 19.57 14.16
CA THR A 308 23.30 19.75 13.23
C THR A 308 22.17 18.73 13.40
N LEU A 309 22.38 17.64 14.15
CA LEU A 309 21.37 16.59 14.31
C LEU A 309 20.16 17.05 15.16
N PRO A 310 18.95 16.56 14.85
CA PRO A 310 17.77 16.75 15.72
C PRO A 310 17.91 15.98 17.04
N ALA A 311 16.98 16.18 17.98
CA ALA A 311 17.01 15.55 19.30
C ALA A 311 17.10 14.01 19.26
N ASP A 312 16.44 13.40 18.27
CA ASP A 312 16.42 11.94 18.05
C ASP A 312 17.51 11.45 17.10
N GLY A 313 18.40 12.36 16.67
CA GLY A 313 19.53 12.04 15.81
C GLY A 313 20.72 11.49 16.61
N TYR A 314 21.44 10.56 15.99
CA TYR A 314 22.56 9.88 16.63
C TYR A 314 23.72 9.61 15.65
N ILE A 315 24.87 9.25 16.22
CA ILE A 315 26.06 8.80 15.50
C ILE A 315 26.52 7.46 16.09
N THR A 316 26.76 6.49 15.21
CA THR A 316 27.43 5.21 15.52
C THR A 316 28.71 5.15 14.70
N ALA A 317 29.87 5.21 15.35
CA ALA A 317 31.16 5.14 14.68
C ALA A 317 32.03 4.00 15.24
N VAL A 318 32.66 3.25 14.36
CA VAL A 318 33.65 2.20 14.66
C VAL A 318 34.94 2.58 13.95
N ILE A 319 35.90 3.06 14.73
CA ILE A 319 37.09 3.76 14.25
C ILE A 319 38.28 2.79 14.31
N PRO A 320 38.98 2.56 13.18
CA PRO A 320 40.13 1.65 13.10
C PRO A 320 41.40 2.24 13.74
N SER A 321 41.34 2.57 15.03
CA SER A 321 42.48 3.03 15.84
C SER A 321 43.12 1.89 16.65
N ALA A 322 44.23 2.17 17.32
CA ALA A 322 44.84 1.28 18.32
C ALA A 322 44.84 1.98 19.68
N PRO A 323 44.01 1.55 20.65
CA PRO A 323 42.98 0.51 20.56
C PRO A 323 41.81 0.91 19.64
N LEU A 324 41.04 -0.08 19.15
CA LEU A 324 39.84 0.15 18.34
C LEU A 324 38.84 0.99 19.16
N GLN A 325 38.22 2.00 18.55
CA GLN A 325 37.25 2.85 19.26
C GLN A 325 35.84 2.67 18.68
N ILE A 326 34.87 2.39 19.54
CA ILE A 326 33.44 2.40 19.22
C ILE A 326 32.82 3.61 19.91
N PHE A 327 32.19 4.49 19.15
CA PHE A 327 31.62 5.74 19.63
C PHE A 327 30.12 5.77 19.34
N LEU A 328 29.31 5.89 20.40
CA LEU A 328 27.86 5.86 20.36
C LEU A 328 27.31 7.11 21.04
N THR A 329 26.72 8.03 20.27
CA THR A 329 26.24 9.31 20.81
C THR A 329 24.91 9.73 20.21
N GLY A 330 24.09 10.45 20.99
CA GLY A 330 22.74 10.93 20.65
C GLY A 330 22.30 12.01 21.63
N LYS A 331 21.57 13.06 21.19
CA LYS A 331 21.21 14.18 22.07
C LYS A 331 20.23 13.76 23.18
N SER A 332 19.35 12.81 22.89
CA SER A 332 18.42 12.18 23.85
C SER A 332 18.83 10.75 24.24
N ALA A 333 18.26 10.22 25.32
CA ALA A 333 18.44 8.82 25.70
C ALA A 333 17.92 7.85 24.62
N ALA A 334 16.80 8.20 23.96
CA ALA A 334 16.27 7.44 22.84
C ALA A 334 17.24 7.41 21.64
N ALA A 335 17.85 8.55 21.29
CA ALA A 335 18.85 8.62 20.22
C ALA A 335 20.06 7.71 20.51
N ARG A 336 20.51 7.66 21.76
CA ARG A 336 21.62 6.79 22.18
C ARG A 336 21.23 5.32 22.16
N PHE A 337 20.01 5.00 22.56
CA PHE A 337 19.45 3.67 22.37
C PHE A 337 19.43 3.27 20.88
N TYR A 338 19.09 4.18 19.96
CA TYR A 338 19.15 3.93 18.51
C TYR A 338 20.56 3.74 17.97
N ALA A 339 21.56 4.43 18.54
CA ALA A 339 22.97 4.21 18.23
C ALA A 339 23.41 2.77 18.59
N VAL A 340 22.97 2.27 19.76
CA VAL A 340 23.18 0.88 20.17
C VAL A 340 22.50 -0.09 19.19
N GLN A 341 21.23 0.15 18.81
CA GLN A 341 20.55 -0.71 17.83
C GLN A 341 21.29 -0.79 16.49
N THR A 342 21.88 0.32 16.05
CA THR A 342 22.67 0.39 14.82
C THR A 342 23.97 -0.39 14.92
N LEU A 343 24.66 -0.32 16.06
CA LEU A 343 25.87 -1.09 16.32
C LEU A 343 25.65 -2.60 16.13
N LYS A 344 24.46 -3.11 16.50
CA LYS A 344 24.12 -4.53 16.34
C LYS A 344 24.24 -5.02 14.90
N PHE A 345 23.99 -4.14 13.91
CA PHE A 345 24.12 -4.48 12.49
C PHE A 345 25.58 -4.44 11.98
N LEU A 346 26.49 -3.77 12.69
CA LEU A 346 27.92 -3.73 12.36
C LEU A 346 28.70 -4.91 12.92
N LEU A 347 28.14 -5.62 13.91
CA LEU A 347 28.73 -6.81 14.50
C LEU A 347 28.50 -8.01 13.59
N ALA A 348 29.58 -8.68 13.19
CA ALA A 348 29.55 -9.82 12.27
C ALA A 348 29.70 -11.18 12.99
N GLY A 349 29.62 -11.19 14.33
CA GLY A 349 29.89 -12.38 15.14
C GLY A 349 31.39 -12.68 15.28
N ASN A 350 31.72 -13.65 16.15
CA ASN A 350 33.09 -14.12 16.38
C ASN A 350 34.11 -12.97 16.60
N ARG A 351 33.72 -11.96 17.37
CA ARG A 351 34.55 -10.77 17.68
C ARG A 351 34.91 -9.90 16.46
N MET A 352 34.23 -10.09 15.33
CA MET A 352 34.42 -9.30 14.11
C MET A 352 33.42 -8.14 14.05
N ILE A 353 33.88 -6.98 13.62
CA ILE A 353 33.07 -5.77 13.49
C ILE A 353 33.44 -4.99 12.22
N TRP A 354 32.44 -4.43 11.55
CA TRP A 354 32.65 -3.51 10.45
C TRP A 354 33.02 -2.12 10.98
N THR A 355 34.13 -1.57 10.47
CA THR A 355 34.52 -0.18 10.73
C THR A 355 33.65 0.77 9.92
N GLY A 356 33.52 2.03 10.35
CA GLY A 356 32.69 3.00 9.64
C GLY A 356 32.08 4.08 10.52
N ILE A 357 31.34 4.99 9.88
CA ILE A 357 30.56 6.04 10.55
C ILE A 357 29.15 6.07 9.98
N ILE A 358 28.18 6.01 10.88
CA ILE A 358 26.76 6.11 10.57
C ILE A 358 26.21 7.33 11.29
N ILE A 359 25.55 8.21 10.54
CA ILE A 359 24.89 9.41 11.04
C ILE A 359 23.43 9.30 10.62
N ASP A 360 22.51 9.43 11.57
CA ASP A 360 21.11 9.12 11.27
C ASP A 360 20.12 9.85 12.19
N TYR A 361 18.89 9.96 11.71
CA TYR A 361 17.74 10.49 12.44
C TYR A 361 16.42 10.07 11.75
N PRO A 362 15.31 9.98 12.50
CA PRO A 362 13.99 9.69 11.93
C PRO A 362 13.31 10.94 11.36
N GLU A 363 12.61 10.83 10.23
CA GLU A 363 11.79 11.90 9.62
C GLU A 363 10.39 11.98 10.24
N MET A 364 9.84 10.85 10.68
CA MET A 364 8.56 10.76 11.40
C MET A 364 8.75 10.71 12.91
N GLU A 365 7.87 11.36 13.68
CA GLU A 365 7.96 11.41 15.15
C GLU A 365 7.51 10.10 15.83
N ARG A 366 6.32 9.59 15.47
CA ARG A 366 5.76 8.33 16.01
C ARG A 366 5.79 7.25 14.93
N ARG A 367 6.39 6.12 15.26
CA ARG A 367 6.63 4.99 14.35
C ARG A 367 6.32 3.69 15.08
N GLY A 368 5.45 2.85 14.53
CA GLY A 368 5.26 1.52 15.11
C GLY A 368 4.02 0.79 14.62
N MET A 369 3.24 0.24 15.54
CA MET A 369 2.17 -0.71 15.18
C MET A 369 0.82 -0.43 15.81
N ALA A 370 -0.24 -0.83 15.11
CA ALA A 370 -1.54 -1.10 15.71
C ALA A 370 -1.52 -2.52 16.28
N MET A 371 -1.82 -2.67 17.58
CA MET A 371 -1.80 -3.96 18.27
C MET A 371 -3.18 -4.62 18.24
N GLY A 372 -3.31 -5.62 17.38
CA GLY A 372 -4.49 -6.49 17.29
C GLY A 372 -4.55 -7.54 18.40
N LEU A 373 -5.74 -8.15 18.59
CA LEU A 373 -6.02 -9.15 19.61
C LEU A 373 -4.98 -10.29 19.66
N GLN A 374 -4.52 -10.73 18.48
CA GLN A 374 -3.61 -11.86 18.35
C GLN A 374 -2.19 -11.55 18.86
N TRP A 375 -1.85 -10.27 19.00
CA TRP A 375 -0.54 -9.81 19.47
C TRP A 375 -0.47 -9.61 20.98
N PHE A 376 -1.60 -9.45 21.69
CA PHE A 376 -1.57 -9.21 23.15
C PHE A 376 -0.93 -10.36 23.92
N GLY A 377 -1.08 -11.61 23.47
CA GLY A 377 -0.40 -12.77 24.08
C GLY A 377 1.10 -12.84 23.77
N ASN A 378 1.60 -12.02 22.83
CA ASN A 378 2.98 -12.00 22.36
C ASN A 378 3.59 -10.58 22.40
N TYR A 379 3.07 -9.70 23.27
CA TYR A 379 3.44 -8.29 23.23
C TYR A 379 4.92 -8.06 23.55
N ASP A 380 5.55 -8.89 24.41
CA ASP A 380 6.99 -8.81 24.70
C ASP A 380 7.85 -8.97 23.45
N GLU A 381 7.45 -9.86 22.54
CA GLU A 381 8.12 -10.05 21.26
C GLU A 381 7.91 -8.85 20.34
N ALA A 382 6.70 -8.28 20.33
CA ALA A 382 6.43 -7.05 19.60
C ALA A 382 7.30 -5.88 20.09
N LEU A 383 7.44 -5.69 21.41
CA LEU A 383 8.29 -4.66 22.02
C LEU A 383 9.76 -4.83 21.63
N ARG A 384 10.30 -6.06 21.70
CA ARG A 384 11.67 -6.36 21.27
C ARG A 384 11.90 -6.05 19.79
N ARG A 385 10.95 -6.42 18.91
CA ARG A 385 11.07 -6.14 17.47
C ARG A 385 11.01 -4.65 17.18
N LEU A 386 10.00 -3.95 17.69
CA LEU A 386 9.83 -2.51 17.50
C LEU A 386 11.08 -1.75 17.98
N SER A 387 11.55 -2.06 19.18
CA SER A 387 12.73 -1.39 19.75
C SER A 387 14.00 -1.67 18.94
N SER A 388 14.23 -2.91 18.50
CA SER A 388 15.36 -3.27 17.62
C SER A 388 15.34 -2.53 16.27
N LEU A 389 14.14 -2.14 15.83
CA LEU A 389 13.88 -1.42 14.60
C LEU A 389 13.62 0.08 14.83
N LYS A 390 13.95 0.59 16.02
CA LYS A 390 13.86 2.02 16.40
C LYS A 390 12.46 2.62 16.27
N CYS A 391 11.43 1.77 16.38
CA CYS A 391 10.03 2.16 16.51
C CYS A 391 9.71 2.48 17.99
N ASN A 392 8.82 3.44 18.21
CA ASN A 392 8.58 4.07 19.51
C ASN A 392 7.08 4.21 19.87
N PHE A 393 6.18 3.53 19.15
CA PHE A 393 4.75 3.77 19.32
C PHE A 393 3.91 2.51 19.14
N ILE A 394 2.93 2.31 20.04
CA ILE A 394 1.93 1.24 19.94
C ILE A 394 0.54 1.81 20.13
N TYR A 395 -0.37 1.49 19.22
CA TYR A 395 -1.80 1.77 19.36
C TYR A 395 -2.56 0.52 19.79
N ASN A 396 -3.12 0.49 20.99
CA ASN A 396 -3.91 -0.65 21.46
C ASN A 396 -5.38 -0.51 21.09
N THR A 397 -5.91 -1.57 20.48
CA THR A 397 -7.33 -1.68 20.08
C THR A 397 -8.23 -2.04 21.26
N GLY A 398 -9.54 -1.80 21.11
CA GLY A 398 -10.53 -2.07 22.16
C GLY A 398 -10.66 -3.55 22.59
N SER A 399 -10.03 -4.48 21.87
CA SER A 399 -10.00 -5.91 22.21
C SER A 399 -9.12 -6.23 23.43
N TYR A 400 -8.29 -5.29 23.89
CA TYR A 400 -7.38 -5.50 25.00
C TYR A 400 -8.10 -5.76 26.34
N MET A 401 -7.43 -6.47 27.26
CA MET A 401 -7.91 -6.75 28.61
C MET A 401 -9.34 -7.31 28.66
N GLY A 402 -9.58 -8.42 27.97
CA GLY A 402 -10.91 -9.05 27.94
C GLY A 402 -12.00 -8.14 27.36
N LYS A 403 -11.63 -7.28 26.40
CA LYS A 403 -12.49 -6.25 25.80
C LYS A 403 -12.97 -5.16 26.78
N LYS A 404 -12.31 -4.96 27.92
CA LYS A 404 -12.64 -3.85 28.86
C LYS A 404 -12.33 -2.45 28.30
N PHE A 405 -11.73 -2.40 27.12
CA PHE A 405 -11.58 -1.21 26.31
C PHE A 405 -12.54 -1.18 25.12
N GLY A 406 -13.46 -2.14 24.96
CA GLY A 406 -14.26 -2.25 23.74
C GLY A 406 -15.52 -3.09 23.89
N VAL A 407 -15.85 -3.84 22.82
CA VAL A 407 -17.13 -4.52 22.60
C VAL A 407 -17.64 -5.23 23.87
N ASP A 408 -18.87 -4.88 24.26
CA ASP A 408 -19.65 -5.41 25.39
C ASP A 408 -19.11 -5.09 26.79
N ASN A 409 -17.78 -5.04 26.97
CA ASN A 409 -17.15 -4.99 28.29
C ASN A 409 -16.55 -3.62 28.66
N TRP A 410 -16.63 -2.61 27.80
CA TRP A 410 -16.05 -1.29 28.08
C TRP A 410 -16.61 -0.60 29.33
N ARG A 411 -17.85 -0.93 29.74
CA ARG A 411 -18.48 -0.41 30.98
C ARG A 411 -17.92 -1.06 32.25
N SER A 412 -17.35 -2.26 32.13
CA SER A 412 -16.86 -3.02 33.28
C SER A 412 -15.65 -2.32 33.93
N PRO A 413 -15.59 -2.27 35.27
CA PRO A 413 -14.45 -1.69 35.98
C PRO A 413 -13.21 -2.58 35.83
N PHE A 414 -12.03 -1.97 35.99
CA PHE A 414 -10.78 -2.71 36.15
C PHE A 414 -10.69 -3.27 37.57
N THR A 415 -10.26 -4.53 37.68
CA THR A 415 -9.83 -5.13 38.93
C THR A 415 -8.42 -4.65 39.28
N GLU A 416 -8.01 -4.73 40.56
CA GLU A 416 -6.65 -4.35 40.96
C GLU A 416 -5.58 -5.16 40.21
N LYS A 417 -5.80 -6.46 39.99
CA LYS A 417 -4.90 -7.30 39.19
C LYS A 417 -4.74 -6.81 37.75
N GLU A 418 -5.81 -6.32 37.12
CA GLU A 418 -5.72 -5.75 35.77
C GLU A 418 -5.00 -4.39 35.77
N LEU A 419 -5.17 -3.57 36.82
CA LEU A 419 -4.43 -2.32 36.97
C LEU A 419 -2.92 -2.59 37.15
N GLU A 420 -2.55 -3.62 37.92
CA GLU A 420 -1.16 -4.09 38.04
C GLU A 420 -0.60 -4.56 36.70
N GLN A 421 -1.38 -5.33 35.93
CA GLN A 421 -0.99 -5.77 34.58
C GLN A 421 -0.79 -4.60 33.62
N LEU A 422 -1.68 -3.59 33.66
CA LEU A 422 -1.57 -2.38 32.86
C LEU A 422 -0.34 -1.54 33.23
N LYS A 423 -0.04 -1.44 34.53
CA LYS A 423 1.16 -0.76 35.02
C LYS A 423 2.43 -1.46 34.54
N LEU A 424 2.50 -2.79 34.68
CA LEU A 424 3.63 -3.59 34.19
C LEU A 424 3.80 -3.46 32.67
N TYR A 425 2.69 -3.47 31.92
CA TYR A 425 2.70 -3.25 30.48
C TYR A 425 3.27 -1.86 30.11
N LEU A 426 2.85 -0.81 30.81
CA LEU A 426 3.39 0.54 30.63
C LEU A 426 4.89 0.62 30.94
N GLU A 427 5.33 0.02 32.04
CA GLU A 427 6.74 -0.04 32.43
C GLU A 427 7.58 -0.77 31.38
N ASN A 428 7.08 -1.90 30.85
CA ASN A 428 7.73 -2.65 29.78
C ASN A 428 7.80 -1.85 28.48
N CYS A 429 6.77 -1.09 28.11
CA CYS A 429 6.82 -0.22 26.93
C CYS A 429 7.86 0.90 27.11
N ARG A 430 7.84 1.59 28.25
CA ARG A 430 8.76 2.69 28.56
C ARG A 430 10.20 2.25 28.68
N LYS A 431 10.45 1.04 29.18
CA LYS A 431 11.77 0.40 29.18
C LYS A 431 12.41 0.44 27.78
N TYR A 432 11.61 0.35 26.72
CA TYR A 432 12.10 0.36 25.34
C TYR A 432 11.84 1.67 24.59
N PHE A 433 11.56 2.77 25.29
CA PHE A 433 11.18 4.06 24.69
C PHE A 433 9.95 3.96 23.75
N ILE A 434 9.01 3.06 24.06
CA ILE A 434 7.77 2.90 23.33
C ILE A 434 6.63 3.54 24.12
N GLU A 435 5.88 4.45 23.49
CA GLU A 435 4.67 5.05 24.06
C GLU A 435 3.44 4.21 23.67
N PRO A 436 2.71 3.63 24.63
CA PRO A 436 1.46 2.94 24.38
C PRO A 436 0.26 3.89 24.43
N VAL A 437 -0.60 3.81 23.43
CA VAL A 437 -1.94 4.44 23.43
C VAL A 437 -2.98 3.42 23.83
N LEU A 438 -3.93 3.81 24.70
CA LEU A 438 -5.11 3.02 25.02
C LEU A 438 -6.36 3.74 24.54
N THR A 439 -7.18 3.08 23.72
CA THR A 439 -8.43 3.66 23.22
C THR A 439 -9.66 2.86 23.61
N PHE A 440 -10.72 3.56 24.01
CA PHE A 440 -12.01 2.97 24.32
C PHE A 440 -12.89 2.92 23.08
N SER A 441 -13.48 1.77 22.80
CA SER A 441 -14.39 1.53 21.68
C SER A 441 -15.81 1.30 22.22
N PRO A 442 -16.56 2.37 22.58
CA PRO A 442 -17.85 2.24 23.26
C PRO A 442 -18.90 1.71 22.28
N ARG A 443 -19.11 0.39 22.32
CA ARG A 443 -20.08 -0.35 21.50
C ARG A 443 -20.43 -1.69 22.10
N GLY A 444 -21.44 -2.35 21.53
CA GLY A 444 -21.80 -3.71 21.89
C GLY A 444 -23.24 -3.80 22.38
N LYS A 445 -23.53 -4.78 23.23
CA LYS A 445 -24.85 -5.05 23.80
C LYS A 445 -24.80 -4.87 25.34
N PRO A 446 -25.60 -3.96 25.92
CA PRO A 446 -26.51 -3.02 25.24
C PRO A 446 -25.74 -1.95 24.44
N PRO A 447 -26.37 -1.36 23.38
CA PRO A 447 -25.78 -0.27 22.63
C PRO A 447 -25.36 0.91 23.52
N THR A 448 -24.39 1.68 23.05
CA THR A 448 -23.94 2.91 23.72
C THR A 448 -25.04 3.97 23.64
N ILE A 449 -25.27 4.69 24.73
CA ILE A 449 -26.16 5.85 24.81
C ILE A 449 -25.28 7.09 24.87
N TYR A 450 -24.99 7.68 23.71
CA TYR A 450 -24.04 8.80 23.59
C TYR A 450 -24.50 10.08 24.32
N SER A 451 -25.80 10.24 24.57
CA SER A 451 -26.37 11.35 25.33
C SER A 451 -26.25 11.18 26.85
N SER A 452 -25.88 9.98 27.34
CA SER A 452 -25.88 9.65 28.76
C SER A 452 -24.65 10.20 29.49
N ASP A 453 -24.88 11.04 30.50
CA ASP A 453 -23.80 11.54 31.36
C ASP A 453 -23.18 10.42 32.22
N GLU A 454 -23.92 9.34 32.50
CA GLU A 454 -23.38 8.17 33.20
C GLU A 454 -22.34 7.42 32.34
N GLU A 455 -22.63 7.24 31.04
CA GLU A 455 -21.70 6.57 30.11
C GLU A 455 -20.43 7.38 29.90
N ILE A 456 -20.57 8.70 29.78
CA ILE A 456 -19.46 9.64 29.70
C ILE A 456 -18.60 9.57 30.96
N LYS A 457 -19.24 9.53 32.14
CA LYS A 457 -18.55 9.42 33.42
C LYS A 457 -17.77 8.12 33.54
N ILE A 458 -18.33 6.99 33.14
CA ILE A 458 -17.64 5.68 33.17
C ILE A 458 -16.33 5.72 32.39
N ILE A 459 -16.33 6.24 31.16
CA ILE A 459 -15.11 6.33 30.35
C ILE A 459 -14.13 7.33 30.94
N THR A 460 -14.62 8.50 31.37
CA THR A 460 -13.79 9.57 31.93
C THR A 460 -13.06 9.11 33.20
N ASP A 461 -13.77 8.47 34.13
CA ASP A 461 -13.19 7.93 35.37
C ASP A 461 -12.11 6.89 35.06
N LYS A 462 -12.35 6.02 34.08
CA LYS A 462 -11.36 5.02 33.65
C LYS A 462 -10.14 5.68 33.02
N MET A 463 -10.32 6.71 32.19
CA MET A 463 -9.20 7.48 31.60
C MET A 463 -8.37 8.19 32.68
N ILE A 464 -9.03 8.85 33.66
CA ILE A 464 -8.35 9.48 34.79
C ILE A 464 -7.56 8.44 35.60
N ARG A 465 -8.15 7.27 35.86
CA ARG A 465 -7.46 6.18 36.57
C ARG A 465 -6.22 5.69 35.82
N LEU A 466 -6.30 5.54 34.49
CA LEU A 466 -5.16 5.17 33.65
C LEU A 466 -4.09 6.27 33.64
N HIS A 467 -4.48 7.54 33.63
CA HIS A 467 -3.54 8.65 33.74
C HIS A 467 -2.78 8.65 35.06
N HIS A 468 -3.48 8.41 36.18
CA HIS A 468 -2.85 8.25 37.49
C HIS A 468 -1.92 7.04 37.57
N LEU A 469 -2.19 5.96 36.82
CA LEU A 469 -1.26 4.83 36.67
C LEU A 469 0.00 5.20 35.85
N GLY A 470 -0.07 6.27 35.07
CA GLY A 470 1.06 6.82 34.32
C GLY A 470 0.84 6.94 32.83
N PHE A 471 -0.26 6.45 32.26
CA PHE A 471 -0.54 6.61 30.83
C PHE A 471 -0.71 8.09 30.46
N ARG A 472 -0.23 8.49 29.29
CA ARG A 472 -0.38 9.86 28.78
C ARG A 472 -1.09 9.92 27.44
N SER A 473 -1.14 8.80 26.71
CA SER A 473 -1.84 8.69 25.44
C SER A 473 -3.14 7.88 25.57
N LEU A 474 -4.29 8.55 25.49
CA LEU A 474 -5.62 7.94 25.67
C LEU A 474 -6.58 8.36 24.54
N GLY A 475 -7.66 7.61 24.30
CA GLY A 475 -8.54 7.98 23.19
C GLY A 475 -9.84 7.19 23.05
N LEU A 476 -10.53 7.45 21.95
CA LEU A 476 -11.81 6.83 21.58
C LEU A 476 -11.76 6.27 20.15
N SER A 477 -12.43 5.13 19.91
CA SER A 477 -12.45 4.46 18.61
C SER A 477 -13.86 4.03 18.19
N PHE A 478 -14.27 4.45 16.99
CA PHE A 478 -15.62 4.25 16.44
C PHE A 478 -15.63 3.44 15.12
N ASP A 479 -14.49 2.87 14.72
CA ASP A 479 -14.29 1.96 13.58
C ASP A 479 -15.14 0.69 13.69
N ASP A 480 -15.74 0.13 12.64
CA ASP A 480 -16.52 -1.13 12.66
C ASP A 480 -17.94 -1.09 13.26
N LEU A 481 -18.51 0.08 13.60
CA LEU A 481 -19.91 0.11 14.10
C LEU A 481 -20.91 -0.37 13.04
N GLN A 482 -20.58 -0.18 11.76
CA GLN A 482 -21.35 -0.67 10.62
C GLN A 482 -21.45 -2.20 10.58
N ASN A 483 -20.49 -2.91 11.17
CA ASN A 483 -20.50 -4.38 11.18
C ASN A 483 -21.53 -4.95 12.16
N ILE A 484 -22.05 -4.12 13.06
CA ILE A 484 -23.01 -4.50 14.10
C ILE A 484 -24.30 -3.67 14.06
N GLY A 485 -24.49 -2.86 13.00
CA GLY A 485 -25.67 -2.00 12.82
C GLY A 485 -25.80 -0.88 13.86
N GLN A 486 -24.66 -0.39 14.38
CA GLN A 486 -24.60 0.72 15.35
C GLN A 486 -23.96 1.97 14.74
N ASP A 487 -23.89 2.05 13.41
CA ASP A 487 -23.46 3.22 12.64
C ASP A 487 -24.57 4.29 12.47
N ILE A 488 -25.68 4.13 13.20
CA ILE A 488 -26.85 5.01 13.25
C ILE A 488 -27.28 5.23 14.71
N LEU A 489 -28.23 6.15 14.94
CA LEU A 489 -28.85 6.32 16.26
C LEU A 489 -29.79 5.14 16.57
N VAL A 490 -29.34 4.25 17.45
CA VAL A 490 -30.06 3.00 17.79
C VAL A 490 -30.88 3.09 19.08
N THR A 491 -30.58 4.04 19.97
CA THR A 491 -31.25 4.22 21.26
C THR A 491 -32.31 5.31 21.16
N ALA A 492 -33.40 5.19 21.92
CA ALA A 492 -34.47 6.18 21.90
C ALA A 492 -34.01 7.53 22.49
N GLU A 493 -33.10 7.46 23.46
CA GLU A 493 -32.44 8.58 24.10
C GLU A 493 -31.63 9.38 23.09
N ASP A 494 -30.77 8.72 22.31
CA ASP A 494 -29.95 9.41 21.31
C ASP A 494 -30.79 9.93 20.14
N GLN A 495 -31.82 9.19 19.71
CA GLN A 495 -32.76 9.65 18.67
C GLN A 495 -33.52 10.91 19.08
N LYS A 496 -33.74 11.13 20.39
CA LYS A 496 -34.33 12.36 20.92
C LYS A 496 -33.31 13.48 21.08
N ALA A 497 -32.06 13.14 21.40
CA ALA A 497 -31.01 14.11 21.70
C ALA A 497 -30.26 14.64 20.47
N PHE A 498 -30.17 13.85 19.40
CA PHE A 498 -29.31 14.14 18.26
C PHE A 498 -30.03 13.91 16.94
N GLN A 499 -29.64 14.66 15.91
CA GLN A 499 -30.18 14.48 14.56
C GLN A 499 -29.62 13.24 13.87
N ASP A 500 -28.32 12.96 14.08
CA ASP A 500 -27.65 11.78 13.54
C ASP A 500 -26.42 11.38 14.38
N ILE A 501 -25.81 10.26 14.00
CA ILE A 501 -24.67 9.66 14.70
C ILE A 501 -23.43 10.58 14.74
N GLY A 502 -23.26 11.48 13.76
CA GLY A 502 -22.14 12.41 13.74
C GLY A 502 -22.25 13.47 14.82
N GLU A 503 -23.46 13.94 15.10
CA GLU A 503 -23.73 14.86 16.20
C GLU A 503 -23.57 14.18 17.57
N ALA A 504 -24.05 12.93 17.67
CA ALA A 504 -23.86 12.11 18.87
C ALA A 504 -22.38 11.91 19.20
N HIS A 505 -21.56 11.49 18.22
CA HIS A 505 -20.13 11.30 18.43
C HIS A 505 -19.41 12.63 18.71
N PHE A 506 -19.74 13.71 18.00
CA PHE A 506 -19.19 15.04 18.28
C PHE A 506 -19.44 15.45 19.74
N SER A 507 -20.68 15.33 20.22
CA SER A 507 -21.06 15.66 21.59
C SER A 507 -20.35 14.78 22.62
N PHE A 508 -20.36 13.46 22.41
CA PHE A 508 -19.76 12.48 23.30
C PHE A 508 -18.24 12.67 23.45
N ILE A 509 -17.53 12.81 22.33
CA ILE A 509 -16.08 13.07 22.32
C ILE A 509 -15.78 14.41 23.01
N SER A 510 -16.54 15.46 22.70
CA SER A 510 -16.32 16.80 23.27
C SER A 510 -16.48 16.81 24.80
N LYS A 511 -17.53 16.16 25.32
CA LYS A 511 -17.78 16.07 26.76
C LYS A 511 -16.67 15.29 27.47
N ILE A 512 -16.29 14.11 26.96
CA ILE A 512 -15.18 13.32 27.53
C ILE A 512 -13.88 14.12 27.50
N TYR A 513 -13.54 14.71 26.35
CA TYR A 513 -12.31 15.50 26.21
C TYR A 513 -12.26 16.69 27.15
N SER A 514 -13.40 17.37 27.38
CA SER A 514 -13.47 18.52 28.28
C SER A 514 -13.08 18.20 29.73
N GLU A 515 -13.29 16.96 30.17
CA GLU A 515 -12.89 16.48 31.48
C GLU A 515 -11.44 16.02 31.51
N VAL A 516 -11.02 15.18 30.55
CA VAL A 516 -9.66 14.62 30.56
C VAL A 516 -8.59 15.62 30.18
N LYS A 517 -8.91 16.69 29.43
CA LYS A 517 -7.94 17.75 29.08
C LYS A 517 -7.43 18.53 30.30
N LYS A 518 -8.09 18.40 31.45
CA LYS A 518 -7.66 18.98 32.74
C LYS A 518 -6.43 18.24 33.31
N LEU A 519 -6.15 17.03 32.83
CA LEU A 519 -4.99 16.22 33.23
C LEU A 519 -3.72 16.76 32.56
N PRO A 520 -2.58 16.82 33.28
CA PRO A 520 -1.33 17.29 32.70
C PRO A 520 -0.80 16.31 31.64
N ASP A 521 -0.18 16.85 30.59
CA ASP A 521 0.52 16.11 29.53
C ASP A 521 -0.33 15.05 28.82
N ILE A 522 -1.65 15.26 28.72
CA ILE A 522 -2.54 14.32 28.04
C ILE A 522 -2.46 14.48 26.52
N TRP A 523 -2.20 13.38 25.82
CA TRP A 523 -2.30 13.27 24.37
C TRP A 523 -3.56 12.47 24.03
N PHE A 524 -4.62 13.16 23.60
CA PHE A 524 -5.92 12.55 23.32
C PHE A 524 -6.12 12.29 21.83
N ILE A 525 -6.58 11.10 21.44
CA ILE A 525 -6.81 10.72 20.05
C ILE A 525 -8.20 10.13 19.81
N ALA A 526 -8.79 10.41 18.65
CA ALA A 526 -10.04 9.81 18.20
C ALA A 526 -9.86 9.09 16.85
N LEU A 527 -10.38 7.87 16.74
CA LEU A 527 -10.59 7.15 15.48
C LEU A 527 -12.06 7.30 15.09
N PRO A 528 -12.38 8.11 14.05
CA PRO A 528 -13.75 8.29 13.58
C PRO A 528 -14.40 7.00 13.06
N LEU A 529 -15.73 7.00 12.87
CA LEU A 529 -16.45 5.90 12.20
C LEU A 529 -16.02 5.73 10.74
N TRP A 530 -15.88 6.86 10.04
CA TRP A 530 -15.38 6.92 8.67
C TRP A 530 -13.97 7.48 8.68
N TYR A 531 -12.98 6.67 8.30
CA TYR A 531 -11.57 6.97 8.54
C TYR A 531 -10.67 6.70 7.32
N ASP A 532 -11.23 6.36 6.16
CA ASP A 532 -10.52 6.13 4.90
C ASP A 532 -11.36 6.71 3.74
N MET A 533 -10.85 6.67 2.51
CA MET A 533 -11.58 6.94 1.27
C MET A 533 -12.10 8.37 1.09
N PHE A 534 -11.35 9.39 1.55
CA PHE A 534 -11.67 10.81 1.46
C PHE A 534 -11.87 11.32 0.02
N GLU A 535 -11.32 10.64 -0.97
CA GLU A 535 -11.54 10.94 -2.40
C GLU A 535 -12.92 10.50 -2.92
N LYS A 536 -13.63 9.61 -2.19
CA LYS A 536 -14.86 8.95 -2.66
C LYS A 536 -15.93 8.81 -1.57
N LEU A 537 -15.98 9.76 -0.64
CA LEU A 537 -16.95 9.73 0.45
C LEU A 537 -18.38 9.87 -0.08
N THR A 538 -19.32 9.11 0.50
CA THR A 538 -20.74 9.30 0.26
C THR A 538 -21.24 10.59 0.95
N PRO A 539 -22.38 11.17 0.54
CA PRO A 539 -22.94 12.35 1.22
C PRO A 539 -23.12 12.17 2.73
N ARG A 540 -23.55 10.98 3.16
CA ARG A 540 -23.70 10.64 4.59
C ARG A 540 -22.36 10.69 5.33
N GLN A 541 -21.31 10.15 4.72
CA GLN A 541 -19.96 10.15 5.31
C GLN A 541 -19.37 11.56 5.37
N MET A 542 -19.60 12.39 4.35
CA MET A 542 -19.21 13.79 4.34
C MET A 542 -19.86 14.57 5.49
N VAL A 543 -21.19 14.46 5.65
CA VAL A 543 -21.93 15.13 6.73
C VAL A 543 -21.41 14.72 8.11
N TYR A 544 -21.13 13.42 8.30
CA TYR A 544 -20.52 12.91 9.53
C TYR A 544 -19.16 13.58 9.81
N LEU A 545 -18.25 13.58 8.83
CA LEU A 545 -16.90 14.12 8.99
C LEU A 545 -16.90 15.65 9.18
N GLU A 546 -17.80 16.36 8.52
CA GLU A 546 -18.00 17.80 8.73
C GLU A 546 -18.40 18.12 10.17
N LYS A 547 -19.21 17.28 10.83
CA LYS A 547 -19.52 17.46 12.25
C LYS A 547 -18.30 17.22 13.13
N LEU A 548 -17.53 16.16 12.86
CA LEU A 548 -16.31 15.87 13.61
C LEU A 548 -15.19 16.89 13.37
N SER A 549 -15.18 17.58 12.22
CA SER A 549 -14.22 18.65 11.93
C SER A 549 -14.25 19.77 12.99
N ARG A 550 -15.39 19.96 13.66
CA ARG A 550 -15.63 20.97 14.70
C ARG A 550 -15.04 20.62 16.06
N LEU A 551 -14.53 19.40 16.26
CA LEU A 551 -13.90 19.00 17.52
C LEU A 551 -12.67 19.90 17.83
N PRO A 552 -12.35 20.16 19.12
CA PRO A 552 -11.18 20.97 19.51
C PRO A 552 -9.92 20.52 18.78
N ALA A 553 -9.15 21.46 18.22
CA ALA A 553 -8.03 21.17 17.30
C ALA A 553 -6.97 20.27 17.93
N GLU A 554 -6.80 20.33 19.25
CA GLU A 554 -5.88 19.56 20.07
C GLU A 554 -6.21 18.06 20.12
N ILE A 555 -7.43 17.66 19.74
CA ILE A 555 -7.79 16.25 19.59
C ILE A 555 -7.11 15.69 18.34
N ASN A 556 -6.24 14.72 18.55
CA ASN A 556 -5.55 14.02 17.47
C ASN A 556 -6.52 13.06 16.76
N MET A 557 -6.27 12.75 15.49
CA MET A 557 -7.17 11.90 14.71
C MET A 557 -6.42 10.86 13.90
N ILE A 558 -7.03 9.67 13.80
CA ILE A 558 -6.56 8.60 12.94
C ILE A 558 -7.18 8.73 11.55
N TYR A 559 -6.38 8.35 10.57
CA TYR A 559 -6.66 8.35 9.16
C TYR A 559 -6.02 7.08 8.56
N CYS A 560 -6.76 6.29 7.80
CA CYS A 560 -6.28 5.03 7.23
C CYS A 560 -6.04 5.11 5.72
N GLU A 561 -6.40 6.23 5.08
CA GLU A 561 -6.07 6.43 3.69
C GLU A 561 -4.57 6.76 3.53
N ARG A 562 -3.99 6.41 2.38
CA ARG A 562 -2.54 6.22 2.21
C ARG A 562 -2.01 6.82 0.93
N SER A 563 -2.79 7.68 0.25
CA SER A 563 -2.30 8.50 -0.85
C SER A 563 -2.18 9.96 -0.41
N SER A 564 -1.37 10.69 -1.16
CA SER A 564 -1.29 12.14 -1.13
C SER A 564 -2.66 12.78 -1.36
N ALA A 565 -3.44 12.28 -2.30
CA ALA A 565 -4.76 12.80 -2.62
C ALA A 565 -5.77 12.59 -1.48
N GLY A 566 -5.73 11.45 -0.80
CA GLY A 566 -6.51 11.18 0.40
C GLY A 566 -6.14 12.10 1.55
N LEU A 567 -4.84 12.39 1.73
CA LEU A 567 -4.37 13.29 2.78
C LEU A 567 -4.84 14.73 2.50
N GLU A 568 -4.84 15.16 1.23
CA GLU A 568 -5.42 16.44 0.83
C GLU A 568 -6.95 16.47 0.99
N GLY A 569 -7.64 15.38 0.69
CA GLY A 569 -9.07 15.22 0.98
C GLY A 569 -9.38 15.35 2.46
N TRP A 570 -8.61 14.66 3.30
CA TRP A 570 -8.70 14.76 4.77
C TRP A 570 -8.49 16.21 5.24
N LYS A 571 -7.46 16.91 4.77
CA LYS A 571 -7.20 18.30 5.14
C LYS A 571 -8.36 19.23 4.76
N LYS A 572 -8.94 19.05 3.57
CA LYS A 572 -10.06 19.85 3.08
C LYS A 572 -11.32 19.68 3.92
N ILE A 573 -11.62 18.46 4.34
CA ILE A 573 -12.84 18.12 5.08
C ILE A 573 -12.68 18.43 6.55
N MET A 574 -11.58 17.95 7.15
CA MET A 574 -11.37 18.07 8.59
C MET A 574 -10.93 19.48 9.01
N LYS A 575 -10.29 20.25 8.11
CA LYS A 575 -9.89 21.65 8.34
C LYS A 575 -9.10 21.85 9.65
N ARG A 576 -8.31 20.85 10.03
CA ARG A 576 -7.56 20.84 11.31
C ARG A 576 -6.15 21.33 11.09
N PHE A 577 -5.61 22.01 12.10
CA PHE A 577 -4.22 22.45 12.10
C PHE A 577 -3.24 21.29 12.31
N HIS A 578 -3.56 20.38 13.22
CA HIS A 578 -2.72 19.22 13.49
C HIS A 578 -2.88 18.17 12.39
N PRO A 579 -1.77 17.61 11.87
CA PRO A 579 -1.84 16.54 10.88
C PRO A 579 -2.43 15.25 11.49
N PRO A 580 -2.85 14.26 10.69
CA PRO A 580 -3.37 13.00 11.21
C PRO A 580 -2.25 12.01 11.59
N LEU A 581 -2.62 10.97 12.34
CA LEU A 581 -1.86 9.73 12.50
C LEU A 581 -2.32 8.72 11.43
N ILE A 582 -1.41 8.13 10.66
CA ILE A 582 -1.78 7.08 9.70
C ILE A 582 -1.86 5.72 10.37
N TRP A 583 -2.95 4.99 10.15
CA TRP A 583 -3.06 3.55 10.40
C TRP A 583 -3.11 2.79 9.07
N ASP A 584 -2.09 1.97 8.80
CA ASP A 584 -2.00 1.18 7.56
C ASP A 584 -2.24 -0.32 7.77
N ASN A 585 -3.27 -0.86 7.12
CA ASN A 585 -3.62 -2.29 7.12
C ASN A 585 -2.92 -3.10 6.02
N PHE A 586 -1.88 -2.57 5.38
CA PHE A 586 -1.21 -3.21 4.23
C PHE A 586 -0.89 -4.68 4.46
N PHE A 587 -0.19 -5.02 5.56
CA PHE A 587 0.20 -6.41 5.82
C PHE A 587 -0.93 -7.26 6.38
N ALA A 588 -1.83 -6.68 7.18
CA ALA A 588 -3.02 -7.37 7.65
C ALA A 588 -3.88 -7.91 6.49
N ALA A 589 -3.98 -7.17 5.38
CA ALA A 589 -4.70 -7.60 4.19
C ALA A 589 -4.14 -8.87 3.51
N TRP A 590 -2.89 -9.26 3.82
CA TRP A 590 -2.32 -10.53 3.31
C TRP A 590 -2.72 -11.74 4.15
N SER A 591 -3.19 -11.53 5.39
CA SER A 591 -3.59 -12.62 6.28
C SER A 591 -4.93 -13.26 5.92
N ASP A 592 -5.74 -12.58 5.10
CA ASP A 592 -7.06 -13.04 4.63
C ASP A 592 -6.97 -14.29 3.74
N ALA A 593 -5.81 -14.54 3.10
CA ALA A 593 -5.60 -15.72 2.28
C ALA A 593 -5.31 -17.00 3.09
N GLY A 594 -5.16 -16.91 4.42
CA GLY A 594 -4.87 -18.06 5.29
C GLY A 594 -3.50 -18.73 5.08
N ILE A 595 -2.69 -18.23 4.14
CA ILE A 595 -1.38 -18.78 3.78
C ILE A 595 -0.30 -17.96 4.47
N LYS A 596 0.57 -18.66 5.21
CA LYS A 596 1.78 -18.07 5.76
C LYS A 596 2.77 -17.84 4.63
N MET A 597 3.01 -16.57 4.29
CA MET A 597 3.94 -16.18 3.24
C MET A 597 5.39 -16.40 3.70
N THR A 598 6.29 -16.73 2.79
CA THR A 598 7.72 -16.79 3.10
C THR A 598 8.28 -15.36 3.25
N PHE A 599 7.91 -14.47 2.33
CA PHE A 599 8.24 -13.04 2.36
C PHE A 599 7.02 -12.21 1.94
N LEU A 600 6.71 -11.17 2.70
CA LEU A 600 5.69 -10.18 2.34
C LEU A 600 6.30 -9.03 1.54
N PRO A 601 5.60 -8.50 0.51
CA PRO A 601 6.12 -7.36 -0.26
C PRO A 601 6.44 -6.15 0.60
N PRO A 602 7.35 -5.28 0.14
CA PRO A 602 7.57 -4.00 0.81
C PRO A 602 6.31 -3.14 0.77
N ILE A 603 6.15 -2.32 1.80
CA ILE A 603 5.21 -1.21 1.77
C ILE A 603 5.64 -0.22 0.67
N ASP A 604 4.70 0.33 -0.10
CA ASP A 604 4.98 1.36 -1.11
C ASP A 604 3.98 2.50 -0.96
N ARG A 605 4.47 3.65 -0.51
CA ARG A 605 3.65 4.75 0.03
C ARG A 605 4.28 6.11 -0.31
N PRO A 606 3.50 7.21 -0.24
CA PRO A 606 3.98 8.55 -0.56
C PRO A 606 5.25 8.92 0.21
N ARG A 607 6.26 9.41 -0.50
CA ARG A 607 7.59 9.71 0.07
C ARG A 607 7.63 11.08 0.75
N GLU A 608 6.65 11.92 0.49
CA GLU A 608 6.51 13.24 1.10
C GLU A 608 6.04 13.19 2.56
N TYR A 609 5.65 12.03 3.07
CA TYR A 609 5.20 11.88 4.46
C TYR A 609 6.35 12.13 5.44
N ASN A 610 6.13 13.00 6.43
CA ASN A 610 7.10 13.36 7.45
C ASN A 610 6.39 14.04 8.64
N ARG A 611 7.16 14.41 9.67
CA ARG A 611 6.65 15.10 10.88
C ARG A 611 5.85 16.38 10.65
N ASN A 612 5.99 17.05 9.50
CA ASN A 612 5.26 18.30 9.21
C ASN A 612 3.84 18.05 8.69
N ASN A 613 3.58 16.87 8.11
CA ASN A 613 2.29 16.54 7.53
C ASN A 613 1.63 15.31 8.14
N LEU A 614 2.30 14.59 9.05
CA LEU A 614 1.78 13.48 9.84
C LEU A 614 2.28 13.55 11.29
N GLN A 615 1.42 13.15 12.23
CA GLN A 615 1.84 12.95 13.64
C GLN A 615 2.60 11.63 13.84
N GLY A 616 2.44 10.72 12.89
CA GLY A 616 3.07 9.41 12.89
C GLY A 616 2.44 8.46 11.91
N TYR A 617 3.03 7.27 11.89
CA TYR A 617 2.63 6.18 11.03
C TYR A 617 2.67 4.89 11.83
N ILE A 618 1.57 4.15 11.82
CA ILE A 618 1.47 2.82 12.41
C ILE A 618 0.98 1.82 11.37
N VAL A 619 1.45 0.59 11.51
CA VAL A 619 1.06 -0.51 10.63
C VAL A 619 0.40 -1.60 11.46
N LEU A 620 -0.65 -2.24 10.94
CA LEU A 620 -1.18 -3.47 11.52
C LEU A 620 -0.39 -4.66 10.93
N PRO A 621 0.55 -5.27 11.69
CA PRO A 621 1.27 -6.44 11.20
C PRO A 621 0.34 -7.66 11.09
N PRO A 622 0.72 -8.70 10.32
CA PRO A 622 -0.02 -9.95 10.30
C PRO A 622 -0.11 -10.56 11.71
N PRO A 623 -1.13 -11.39 11.99
CA PRO A 623 -1.17 -12.16 13.24
C PRO A 623 0.08 -13.02 13.40
N PRO A 624 0.61 -13.26 14.61
CA PRO A 624 1.84 -14.03 14.83
C PRO A 624 1.91 -15.39 14.11
N LYS A 625 0.75 -16.07 13.97
CA LYS A 625 0.65 -17.36 13.27
C LYS A 625 0.82 -17.28 11.76
N LEU A 626 0.52 -16.13 11.17
CA LEU A 626 0.51 -15.86 9.72
C LEU A 626 1.61 -14.88 9.30
N GLU A 627 2.50 -14.51 10.22
CA GLU A 627 3.66 -13.68 9.90
C GLU A 627 4.56 -14.33 8.87
N ASP A 628 5.19 -13.49 8.04
CA ASP A 628 6.15 -13.98 7.08
C ASP A 628 7.44 -14.47 7.76
N ILE A 629 7.93 -15.62 7.31
CA ILE A 629 9.13 -16.26 7.89
C ILE A 629 10.35 -15.35 7.78
N GLY A 630 10.49 -14.67 6.64
CA GLY A 630 11.53 -13.69 6.40
C GLY A 630 11.37 -12.38 7.16
N ARG A 631 10.25 -12.14 7.86
CA ARG A 631 9.97 -10.90 8.62
C ARG A 631 10.20 -9.61 7.81
N SER A 632 10.13 -9.73 6.49
CA SER A 632 10.27 -8.63 5.54
C SER A 632 9.23 -7.54 5.76
N SER A 633 8.05 -7.91 6.28
CA SER A 633 7.04 -6.96 6.74
C SER A 633 7.57 -5.98 7.80
N TRP A 634 8.21 -6.48 8.87
CA TRP A 634 8.79 -5.66 9.94
C TRP A 634 9.92 -4.76 9.45
N TYR A 635 10.82 -5.31 8.65
CA TYR A 635 11.97 -4.57 8.15
C TYR A 635 11.56 -3.43 7.22
N THR A 636 10.70 -3.73 6.24
CA THR A 636 10.26 -2.74 5.26
C THR A 636 9.37 -1.67 5.86
N MET A 637 8.52 -2.00 6.85
CA MET A 637 7.72 -1.00 7.54
C MET A 637 8.58 -0.06 8.38
N ALA A 638 9.53 -0.60 9.15
CA ALA A 638 10.36 0.23 10.01
C ALA A 638 11.25 1.16 9.18
N ASP A 639 11.76 0.64 8.07
CA ASP A 639 12.56 1.40 7.13
C ASP A 639 11.78 2.56 6.49
N TYR A 640 10.56 2.29 6.01
CA TYR A 640 9.69 3.34 5.49
C TYR A 640 9.36 4.38 6.56
N MET A 641 8.92 3.95 7.76
CA MET A 641 8.53 4.86 8.85
C MET A 641 9.71 5.67 9.39
N TRP A 642 10.94 5.19 9.22
CA TRP A 642 12.13 5.93 9.62
C TRP A 642 12.38 7.14 8.73
N ALA A 643 12.31 6.97 7.40
CA ALA A 643 12.63 8.04 6.46
C ALA A 643 11.94 7.85 5.09
N PRO A 644 10.66 8.22 4.98
CA PRO A 644 9.89 8.06 3.73
C PRO A 644 10.53 8.75 2.53
N ALA A 645 11.16 9.91 2.70
CA ALA A 645 11.77 10.66 1.60
C ALA A 645 12.91 9.87 0.93
N ARG A 646 13.62 9.06 1.74
CA ARG A 646 14.79 8.25 1.34
C ARG A 646 14.42 6.82 0.98
N TYR A 647 13.18 6.42 1.23
CA TYR A 647 12.75 5.03 1.14
C TYR A 647 12.67 4.53 -0.31
N ASN A 648 13.25 3.36 -0.56
CA ASN A 648 13.10 2.63 -1.80
C ASN A 648 12.51 1.24 -1.50
N PRO A 649 11.25 0.95 -1.91
CA PRO A 649 10.59 -0.31 -1.59
C PRO A 649 11.40 -1.54 -2.00
N GLN A 650 11.96 -1.54 -3.21
CA GLN A 650 12.68 -2.69 -3.75
C GLN A 650 14.02 -2.90 -3.03
N ALA A 651 14.78 -1.82 -2.80
CA ALA A 651 16.04 -1.91 -2.06
C ALA A 651 15.81 -2.34 -0.61
N SER A 652 14.78 -1.77 0.03
CA SER A 652 14.36 -2.15 1.39
C SER A 652 14.02 -3.62 1.50
N PHE A 653 13.23 -4.12 0.55
CA PHE A 653 12.85 -5.52 0.50
C PHE A 653 14.05 -6.43 0.25
N SER A 654 14.90 -6.11 -0.73
CA SER A 654 16.12 -6.88 -0.98
C SER A 654 17.03 -6.90 0.24
N ASN A 655 17.14 -5.81 0.99
CA ASN A 655 17.93 -5.74 2.22
C ASN A 655 17.32 -6.56 3.37
N ALA A 656 15.99 -6.50 3.53
CA ALA A 656 15.25 -7.33 4.49
C ALA A 656 15.46 -8.83 4.22
N VAL A 657 15.49 -9.20 2.95
CA VAL A 657 15.73 -10.57 2.48
C VAL A 657 17.19 -10.99 2.67
N MET A 658 18.15 -10.12 2.33
CA MET A 658 19.60 -10.37 2.49
C MET A 658 20.03 -10.56 3.95
N LYS A 659 19.30 -9.99 4.92
CA LYS A 659 19.60 -10.19 6.34
C LYS A 659 19.58 -11.66 6.76
N HIS A 660 18.83 -12.51 6.06
CA HIS A 660 18.75 -13.93 6.34
C HIS A 660 19.86 -14.76 5.69
N GLN A 661 20.78 -14.13 4.95
CA GLN A 661 21.80 -14.86 4.22
C GLN A 661 23.16 -14.78 4.89
N GLN A 662 23.75 -15.95 5.09
CA GLN A 662 25.19 -16.09 4.97
C GLN A 662 25.51 -16.58 3.55
N GLN A 663 25.91 -15.65 2.67
CA GLN A 663 26.46 -15.87 1.31
C GLN A 663 25.49 -16.43 0.23
N GLY A 664 25.25 -15.64 -0.84
CA GLY A 664 25.08 -16.15 -2.22
C GLY A 664 23.66 -16.28 -2.82
N ALA A 665 22.57 -16.24 -2.04
CA ALA A 665 21.21 -16.55 -2.54
C ALA A 665 20.29 -15.32 -2.77
N SER A 666 20.80 -14.09 -2.70
CA SER A 666 19.99 -12.85 -2.50
C SER A 666 19.04 -12.54 -3.65
N ARG A 667 19.51 -12.84 -4.86
CA ARG A 667 18.75 -12.71 -6.09
C ARG A 667 17.57 -13.68 -6.14
N ASP A 668 17.78 -14.93 -5.70
CA ASP A 668 16.77 -15.97 -5.78
C ASP A 668 15.56 -15.69 -4.90
N PHE A 669 15.77 -15.18 -3.68
CA PHE A 669 14.66 -14.82 -2.79
C PHE A 669 13.86 -13.60 -3.29
N SER A 670 14.56 -12.61 -3.88
CA SER A 670 13.91 -11.42 -4.44
C SER A 670 13.05 -11.77 -5.66
N GLU A 671 13.59 -12.59 -6.56
CA GLU A 671 12.88 -13.12 -7.73
C GLU A 671 11.73 -14.05 -7.31
N TYR A 672 11.95 -14.92 -6.31
CA TYR A 672 10.93 -15.80 -5.76
C TYR A 672 9.74 -15.00 -5.22
N ALA A 673 10.00 -14.01 -4.37
CA ALA A 673 8.96 -13.18 -3.81
C ALA A 673 8.23 -12.37 -4.89
N ALA A 674 8.92 -11.92 -5.95
CA ALA A 674 8.28 -11.27 -7.09
C ALA A 674 7.33 -12.22 -7.83
N PHE A 675 7.80 -13.42 -8.14
CA PHE A 675 7.00 -14.46 -8.77
C PHE A 675 5.79 -14.86 -7.92
N MET A 676 5.97 -15.09 -6.61
CA MET A 676 4.88 -15.48 -5.73
C MET A 676 3.80 -14.41 -5.65
N ARG A 677 4.14 -13.11 -5.73
CA ARG A 677 3.12 -12.05 -5.84
C ARG A 677 2.30 -12.14 -7.11
N GLU A 678 2.93 -12.46 -8.23
CA GLU A 678 2.22 -12.69 -9.49
C GLU A 678 1.35 -13.95 -9.40
N ALA A 679 1.87 -15.02 -8.81
CA ALA A 679 1.14 -16.26 -8.62
C ALA A 679 -0.10 -16.10 -7.72
N VAL A 680 0.01 -15.36 -6.62
CA VAL A 680 -1.13 -15.04 -5.73
C VAL A 680 -2.23 -14.28 -6.46
N ASN A 681 -1.87 -13.46 -7.45
CA ASN A 681 -2.82 -12.66 -8.24
C ASN A 681 -3.12 -13.26 -9.61
N PHE A 682 -2.69 -14.49 -9.86
CA PHE A 682 -2.84 -15.14 -11.14
C PHE A 682 -4.32 -15.32 -11.49
N LYS A 683 -4.68 -14.86 -12.70
CA LYS A 683 -6.00 -15.06 -13.28
C LYS A 683 -5.87 -16.02 -14.46
N PRO A 684 -6.55 -17.17 -14.42
CA PRO A 684 -6.58 -18.07 -15.57
C PRO A 684 -7.21 -17.39 -16.80
N ASP A 685 -6.83 -17.83 -17.98
CA ASP A 685 -7.38 -17.30 -19.25
C ASP A 685 -8.92 -17.40 -19.28
N SER A 686 -9.58 -16.44 -19.93
CA SER A 686 -11.04 -16.31 -19.98
C SER A 686 -11.66 -16.70 -21.32
N LYS A 687 -10.87 -17.09 -22.33
CA LYS A 687 -11.35 -17.35 -23.71
C LYS A 687 -12.18 -18.61 -23.83
N ASN A 688 -11.69 -19.73 -23.34
CA ASN A 688 -12.40 -21.01 -23.36
C ASN A 688 -11.77 -21.98 -22.35
N LYS A 689 -12.45 -23.11 -22.11
CA LYS A 689 -12.02 -24.14 -21.15
C LYS A 689 -10.60 -24.63 -21.43
N LYS A 690 -10.23 -24.86 -22.69
CA LYS A 690 -8.88 -25.33 -23.09
C LYS A 690 -7.80 -24.31 -22.76
N ALA A 691 -7.93 -23.06 -23.20
CA ALA A 691 -6.96 -21.99 -22.93
C ALA A 691 -6.80 -21.74 -21.42
N ARG A 692 -7.87 -21.88 -20.66
CA ARG A 692 -7.86 -21.75 -19.19
C ARG A 692 -7.04 -22.86 -18.53
N ILE A 693 -7.23 -24.11 -18.94
CA ILE A 693 -6.43 -25.26 -18.48
C ILE A 693 -4.95 -25.07 -18.86
N GLU A 694 -4.65 -24.70 -20.11
CA GLU A 694 -3.27 -24.45 -20.57
C GLU A 694 -2.57 -23.36 -19.75
N SER A 695 -3.31 -22.30 -19.36
CA SER A 695 -2.77 -21.25 -18.50
C SER A 695 -2.46 -21.74 -17.08
N LEU A 696 -3.28 -22.64 -16.54
CA LEU A 696 -3.06 -23.27 -15.23
C LEU A 696 -1.86 -24.21 -15.27
N ASP A 697 -1.74 -25.05 -16.31
CA ASP A 697 -0.60 -25.95 -16.49
C ASP A 697 0.72 -25.17 -16.58
N LYS A 698 0.72 -24.03 -17.28
CA LYS A 698 1.90 -23.17 -17.40
C LYS A 698 2.37 -22.66 -16.04
N ILE A 699 1.46 -22.14 -15.21
CA ILE A 699 1.85 -21.59 -13.90
C ILE A 699 2.23 -22.70 -12.90
N ILE A 700 1.56 -23.85 -12.94
CA ILE A 700 1.91 -25.03 -12.12
C ILE A 700 3.34 -25.47 -12.45
N LYS A 701 3.68 -25.56 -13.74
CA LYS A 701 5.05 -25.88 -14.17
C LYS A 701 6.08 -24.88 -13.62
N THR A 702 5.81 -23.58 -13.72
CA THR A 702 6.73 -22.57 -13.17
C THR A 702 6.83 -22.64 -11.64
N LEU A 703 5.75 -23.00 -10.94
CA LEU A 703 5.78 -23.26 -9.50
C LEU A 703 6.66 -24.48 -9.17
N ASP A 704 6.57 -25.57 -9.93
CA ASP A 704 7.46 -26.74 -9.76
C ASP A 704 8.93 -26.38 -9.98
N GLU A 705 9.24 -25.59 -11.02
CA GLU A 705 10.60 -25.08 -11.28
C GLU A 705 11.12 -24.27 -10.09
N TRP A 706 10.27 -23.41 -9.51
CA TRP A 706 10.60 -22.69 -8.28
C TRP A 706 10.77 -23.62 -7.07
N ARG A 707 9.97 -24.67 -6.94
CA ARG A 707 10.10 -25.65 -5.84
C ARG A 707 11.49 -26.27 -5.84
N GLU A 708 11.97 -26.70 -7.01
CA GLU A 708 13.31 -27.27 -7.16
C GLU A 708 14.40 -26.23 -6.84
N LYS A 709 14.25 -25.00 -7.35
CA LYS A 709 15.17 -23.89 -7.05
C LYS A 709 15.23 -23.59 -5.55
N MET A 710 14.09 -23.53 -4.87
CA MET A 710 14.01 -23.24 -3.43
C MET A 710 14.50 -24.40 -2.57
N ASN A 711 14.32 -25.66 -3.00
CA ASN A 711 14.84 -26.84 -2.29
C ASN A 711 16.38 -26.81 -2.14
N GLY A 712 17.10 -26.12 -3.03
CA GLY A 712 18.55 -25.93 -2.97
C GLY A 712 19.05 -24.96 -1.89
N ILE A 713 18.15 -24.26 -1.19
CA ILE A 713 18.48 -23.25 -0.18
C ILE A 713 18.93 -23.92 1.13
N LYS A 714 19.97 -23.35 1.77
CA LYS A 714 20.54 -23.87 3.02
C LYS A 714 19.68 -23.53 4.25
N GLU A 715 19.08 -22.35 4.27
CA GLU A 715 18.24 -21.85 5.36
C GLU A 715 16.96 -22.67 5.47
N LYS A 716 16.98 -23.69 6.34
CA LYS A 716 15.88 -24.65 6.53
C LYS A 716 14.51 -24.01 6.68
N GLU A 717 14.37 -22.98 7.52
CA GLU A 717 13.05 -22.36 7.77
C GLU A 717 12.49 -21.67 6.52
N ILE A 718 13.34 -20.99 5.75
CA ILE A 718 12.94 -20.31 4.50
C ILE A 718 12.61 -21.36 3.44
N ARG A 719 13.45 -22.38 3.28
CA ARG A 719 13.22 -23.49 2.35
C ARG A 719 11.91 -24.19 2.65
N ASP A 720 11.71 -24.65 3.89
CA ASP A 720 10.55 -25.43 4.28
C ASP A 720 9.25 -24.60 4.12
N SER A 721 9.32 -23.29 4.42
CA SER A 721 8.22 -22.35 4.19
C SER A 721 7.91 -22.17 2.70
N ALA A 722 8.93 -21.93 1.88
CA ALA A 722 8.75 -21.74 0.44
C ALA A 722 8.18 -23.00 -0.21
N SER A 723 8.67 -24.18 0.16
CA SER A 723 8.16 -25.45 -0.34
C SER A 723 6.71 -25.71 0.07
N LEU A 724 6.30 -25.30 1.28
CA LEU A 724 4.90 -25.39 1.72
C LEU A 724 4.01 -24.40 0.94
N GLU A 725 4.47 -23.15 0.79
CA GLU A 725 3.76 -22.11 0.05
C GLU A 725 3.54 -22.51 -1.41
N ILE A 726 4.58 -23.01 -2.08
CA ILE A 726 4.52 -23.49 -3.46
C ILE A 726 3.61 -24.71 -3.57
N SER A 727 3.76 -25.71 -2.70
CA SER A 727 2.93 -26.91 -2.73
C SER A 727 1.45 -26.61 -2.52
N GLY A 728 1.14 -25.69 -1.61
CA GLY A 728 -0.23 -25.22 -1.40
C GLY A 728 -0.81 -24.58 -2.67
N ARG A 729 -0.03 -23.74 -3.35
CA ARG A 729 -0.46 -23.10 -4.62
C ARG A 729 -0.63 -24.06 -5.78
N ILE A 730 0.24 -25.06 -5.90
CA ILE A 730 0.08 -26.12 -6.89
C ILE A 730 -1.22 -26.88 -6.61
N SER A 731 -1.48 -27.25 -5.36
CA SER A 731 -2.72 -27.90 -4.98
C SER A 731 -3.93 -27.04 -5.34
N ASP A 732 -3.92 -25.75 -5.01
CA ASP A 732 -4.98 -24.80 -5.37
C ASP A 732 -5.25 -24.81 -6.89
N PHE A 733 -4.20 -24.76 -7.72
CA PHE A 733 -4.36 -24.70 -9.17
C PHE A 733 -4.76 -26.02 -9.81
N GLU A 734 -4.30 -27.16 -9.28
CA GLU A 734 -4.80 -28.48 -9.70
C GLU A 734 -6.28 -28.66 -9.36
N ASP A 735 -6.66 -28.21 -8.18
CA ASP A 735 -8.06 -28.18 -7.76
C ASP A 735 -8.95 -27.32 -8.68
N LEU A 736 -8.43 -26.20 -9.19
CA LEU A 736 -9.12 -25.40 -10.21
C LEU A 736 -9.23 -26.12 -11.56
N LYS A 737 -8.23 -26.93 -11.93
CA LYS A 737 -8.30 -27.76 -13.14
C LYS A 737 -9.38 -28.83 -13.00
N THR A 738 -9.47 -29.49 -11.84
CA THR A 738 -10.55 -30.44 -11.54
C THR A 738 -11.92 -29.77 -11.64
N GLU A 739 -12.09 -28.59 -11.03
CA GLU A 739 -13.34 -27.83 -11.16
C GLU A 739 -13.69 -27.52 -12.62
N LEU A 740 -12.71 -27.09 -13.41
CA LEU A 740 -12.92 -26.81 -14.82
C LEU A 740 -13.30 -28.06 -15.60
N ALA A 741 -12.75 -29.23 -15.27
CA ALA A 741 -13.12 -30.49 -15.91
C ALA A 741 -14.60 -30.83 -15.64
N ASP A 742 -15.04 -30.66 -14.39
CA ASP A 742 -16.38 -31.08 -13.91
C ASP A 742 -17.51 -30.12 -14.29
N LYS A 743 -17.21 -28.85 -14.58
CA LYS A 743 -18.23 -27.83 -14.87
C LYS A 743 -18.17 -27.35 -16.33
N GLU A 744 -19.31 -26.85 -16.80
CA GLU A 744 -19.39 -26.13 -18.07
C GLU A 744 -18.73 -24.75 -17.97
N PHE A 745 -17.97 -24.38 -19.01
CA PHE A 745 -17.34 -23.07 -19.09
C PHE A 745 -17.30 -22.56 -20.54
N PRO A 746 -17.86 -21.37 -20.83
CA PRO A 746 -18.74 -20.58 -19.96
C PRO A 746 -20.07 -21.29 -19.63
N VAL A 747 -20.83 -20.78 -18.65
CA VAL A 747 -22.23 -21.18 -18.43
C VAL A 747 -23.10 -20.43 -19.44
N ALA A 748 -23.86 -21.17 -20.25
CA ALA A 748 -24.77 -20.57 -21.23
C ALA A 748 -25.95 -19.88 -20.55
N VAL A 749 -26.34 -18.71 -21.07
CA VAL A 749 -27.52 -17.97 -20.64
C VAL A 749 -28.48 -17.85 -21.83
N PRO A 750 -29.48 -18.75 -21.95
CA PRO A 750 -30.44 -18.74 -23.04
C PRO A 750 -31.34 -17.51 -23.06
N PHE A 751 -31.66 -17.02 -24.27
CA PHE A 751 -32.68 -16.02 -24.47
C PHE A 751 -34.10 -16.61 -24.33
N ILE A 752 -34.98 -15.90 -23.62
CA ILE A 752 -36.40 -16.21 -23.52
C ILE A 752 -37.23 -15.06 -24.11
N VAL A 753 -38.34 -15.41 -24.76
CA VAL A 753 -39.23 -14.43 -25.41
C VAL A 753 -40.21 -13.81 -24.42
N ASN A 754 -40.66 -14.60 -23.44
CA ASN A 754 -41.66 -14.17 -22.47
C ASN A 754 -40.99 -13.70 -21.19
N LYS A 755 -41.40 -12.52 -20.70
CA LYS A 755 -40.97 -11.98 -19.41
C LYS A 755 -41.36 -12.95 -18.28
N LEU A 756 -40.41 -13.30 -17.42
CA LEU A 756 -40.66 -14.10 -16.22
C LEU A 756 -40.95 -13.16 -15.03
N ILE A 757 -41.93 -13.52 -14.21
CA ILE A 757 -42.26 -12.78 -12.98
C ILE A 757 -41.87 -13.67 -11.80
N PRO A 758 -40.87 -13.28 -10.99
CA PRO A 758 -40.48 -14.07 -9.82
C PRO A 758 -41.67 -14.30 -8.89
N ASP A 759 -41.99 -15.57 -8.63
CA ASP A 759 -43.04 -16.01 -7.72
C ASP A 759 -42.53 -17.04 -6.68
N GLY A 760 -41.32 -17.56 -6.88
CA GLY A 760 -40.64 -18.54 -6.03
C GLY A 760 -40.90 -20.00 -6.43
N GLU A 761 -41.71 -20.27 -7.45
CA GLU A 761 -42.18 -21.60 -7.86
C GLU A 761 -41.34 -22.23 -8.99
N VAL A 762 -40.03 -22.34 -8.75
CA VAL A 762 -39.05 -22.82 -9.73
C VAL A 762 -39.40 -24.20 -10.34
N LEU A 763 -40.01 -25.10 -9.55
CA LEU A 763 -40.22 -26.50 -9.95
C LEU A 763 -41.41 -26.70 -10.91
N GLN A 764 -42.39 -25.80 -10.85
CA GLN A 764 -43.61 -25.92 -11.65
C GLN A 764 -43.55 -25.10 -12.93
N ASP A 765 -42.75 -24.03 -12.95
CA ASP A 765 -42.59 -23.18 -14.12
C ASP A 765 -41.96 -23.96 -15.30
N THR A 766 -42.70 -23.97 -16.41
CA THR A 766 -42.27 -24.59 -17.67
C THR A 766 -41.06 -23.92 -18.31
N VAL A 767 -40.82 -22.63 -18.04
CA VAL A 767 -39.64 -21.93 -18.57
C VAL A 767 -38.38 -22.57 -18.02
N TRP A 768 -38.29 -22.74 -16.69
CA TRP A 768 -37.12 -23.32 -16.03
C TRP A 768 -36.85 -24.77 -16.42
N LYS A 769 -37.86 -25.56 -16.78
CA LYS A 769 -37.67 -26.95 -17.23
C LYS A 769 -36.80 -27.08 -18.48
N ASN A 770 -36.81 -26.05 -19.33
CA ASN A 770 -36.04 -26.03 -20.58
C ASN A 770 -34.68 -25.32 -20.45
N ILE A 771 -34.38 -24.72 -19.29
CA ILE A 771 -33.10 -24.06 -19.04
C ILE A 771 -32.14 -25.09 -18.41
N PRO A 772 -30.90 -25.22 -18.92
CA PRO A 772 -29.89 -26.10 -18.33
C PRO A 772 -29.67 -25.81 -16.84
N GLU A 773 -29.57 -26.86 -16.04
CA GLU A 773 -29.27 -26.77 -14.62
C GLU A 773 -27.75 -26.80 -14.40
N ALA A 774 -27.24 -25.82 -13.66
CA ALA A 774 -25.86 -25.79 -13.18
C ALA A 774 -25.81 -26.13 -11.68
N ALA A 775 -24.88 -27.00 -11.29
CA ALA A 775 -24.72 -27.50 -9.92
C ALA A 775 -23.24 -27.70 -9.55
N GLY A 776 -22.95 -28.33 -8.41
CA GLY A 776 -21.57 -28.62 -7.99
C GLY A 776 -20.96 -27.52 -7.13
N PHE A 777 -21.76 -26.95 -6.22
CA PHE A 777 -21.28 -26.02 -5.21
C PHE A 777 -20.27 -26.71 -4.28
N VAL A 778 -19.24 -25.96 -3.89
CA VAL A 778 -18.18 -26.43 -2.99
C VAL A 778 -18.15 -25.58 -1.72
N ASN A 779 -17.81 -26.20 -0.60
CA ASN A 779 -17.60 -25.51 0.65
C ASN A 779 -16.36 -24.61 0.56
N ILE A 780 -16.51 -23.32 0.89
CA ILE A 780 -15.43 -22.34 0.67
C ILE A 780 -14.23 -22.54 1.59
N LYS A 781 -14.38 -23.26 2.71
CA LYS A 781 -13.29 -23.54 3.65
C LYS A 781 -12.54 -24.80 3.29
N THR A 782 -13.25 -25.86 2.86
CA THR A 782 -12.65 -27.18 2.65
C THR A 782 -12.39 -27.51 1.17
N GLY A 783 -13.00 -26.76 0.24
CA GLY A 783 -12.97 -27.06 -1.19
C GLY A 783 -13.76 -28.31 -1.60
N ARG A 784 -14.32 -29.05 -0.64
CA ARG A 784 -15.09 -30.28 -0.88
C ARG A 784 -16.50 -29.94 -1.38
N PRO A 785 -17.19 -30.89 -2.06
CA PRO A 785 -18.60 -30.71 -2.40
C PRO A 785 -19.42 -30.29 -1.18
N ALA A 786 -20.29 -29.30 -1.36
CA ALA A 786 -21.19 -28.85 -0.30
C ALA A 786 -22.09 -30.01 0.16
N VAL A 787 -22.28 -30.15 1.47
CA VAL A 787 -23.14 -31.19 2.04
C VAL A 787 -24.58 -30.95 1.61
N ASN A 788 -25.03 -29.70 1.67
CA ASN A 788 -26.36 -29.30 1.23
C ASN A 788 -26.32 -28.84 -0.23
N LYS A 789 -26.77 -29.74 -1.11
CA LYS A 789 -26.76 -29.51 -2.56
C LYS A 789 -27.52 -28.24 -2.93
N THR A 790 -26.90 -27.46 -3.81
CA THR A 790 -27.48 -26.25 -4.38
C THR A 790 -27.29 -26.31 -5.89
N SER A 791 -28.32 -25.95 -6.64
CA SER A 791 -28.27 -25.81 -8.10
C SER A 791 -29.01 -24.57 -8.54
N PHE A 792 -28.72 -24.10 -9.76
CA PHE A 792 -29.35 -22.92 -10.32
C PHE A 792 -29.61 -23.07 -11.81
N ARG A 793 -30.52 -22.23 -12.30
CA ARG A 793 -30.82 -22.02 -13.72
C ARG A 793 -30.74 -20.53 -13.99
N ILE A 794 -30.30 -20.18 -15.19
CA ILE A 794 -30.10 -18.78 -15.59
C ILE A 794 -30.51 -18.58 -17.04
N CYS A 795 -31.26 -17.52 -17.29
CA CYS A 795 -31.70 -17.12 -18.63
C CYS A 795 -31.87 -15.60 -18.69
N HIS A 796 -32.17 -15.06 -19.87
CA HIS A 796 -32.38 -13.63 -20.03
C HIS A 796 -33.43 -13.29 -21.08
N ASP A 797 -34.06 -12.13 -20.95
CA ASP A 797 -34.80 -11.50 -22.03
C ASP A 797 -34.04 -10.27 -22.54
N GLN A 798 -34.74 -9.32 -23.18
CA GLN A 798 -34.13 -8.10 -23.70
C GLN A 798 -33.80 -7.07 -22.59
N GLN A 799 -34.44 -7.15 -21.43
CA GLN A 799 -34.35 -6.17 -20.35
C GLN A 799 -33.76 -6.73 -19.05
N ASN A 800 -33.88 -8.03 -18.80
CA ASN A 800 -33.61 -8.65 -17.51
C ASN A 800 -32.77 -9.93 -17.63
N LEU A 801 -31.95 -10.14 -16.60
CA LEU A 801 -31.37 -11.42 -16.25
C LEU A 801 -32.27 -12.11 -15.23
N TYR A 802 -32.55 -13.40 -15.43
CA TYR A 802 -33.33 -14.21 -14.51
C TYR A 802 -32.46 -15.32 -13.93
N ILE A 803 -32.52 -15.49 -12.61
CA ILE A 803 -31.84 -16.58 -11.91
C ILE A 803 -32.84 -17.29 -11.00
N ALA A 804 -32.88 -18.61 -11.10
CA ALA A 804 -33.60 -19.47 -10.17
C ALA A 804 -32.61 -20.36 -9.43
N VAL A 805 -32.71 -20.45 -8.11
CA VAL A 805 -31.83 -21.26 -7.27
C VAL A 805 -32.66 -22.24 -6.45
N ILE A 806 -32.22 -23.49 -6.39
CA ILE A 806 -32.81 -24.56 -5.59
C ILE A 806 -31.78 -24.96 -4.53
N CYS A 807 -32.16 -24.79 -3.27
CA CYS A 807 -31.33 -25.09 -2.11
C CYS A 807 -31.93 -26.28 -1.36
N MET A 808 -31.32 -27.45 -1.45
CA MET A 808 -31.72 -28.59 -0.61
C MET A 808 -31.48 -28.25 0.85
N GLU A 809 -32.45 -28.56 1.71
CA GLU A 809 -32.40 -28.28 3.13
C GLU A 809 -33.15 -29.36 3.91
N GLY A 810 -32.41 -30.20 4.62
CA GLY A 810 -33.01 -31.28 5.42
C GLY A 810 -33.59 -30.82 6.75
N GLN A 811 -33.24 -29.60 7.21
CA GLN A 811 -33.63 -29.03 8.51
C GLN A 811 -34.33 -27.68 8.31
N THR A 812 -35.41 -27.68 7.51
CA THR A 812 -36.14 -26.45 7.16
C THR A 812 -36.75 -25.75 8.36
N GLU A 813 -37.02 -26.48 9.45
CA GLU A 813 -37.48 -25.95 10.73
C GLU A 813 -36.43 -25.10 11.46
N LYS A 814 -35.16 -25.15 11.04
CA LYS A 814 -34.05 -24.39 11.64
C LYS A 814 -33.58 -23.22 10.78
N ILE A 815 -34.24 -22.96 9.66
CA ILE A 815 -33.92 -21.81 8.80
C ILE A 815 -33.98 -20.52 9.62
N LEU A 816 -32.91 -19.73 9.54
CA LEU A 816 -32.84 -18.40 10.15
C LEU A 816 -33.27 -17.34 9.13
N ALA A 817 -34.16 -16.45 9.56
CA ALA A 817 -34.75 -15.38 8.76
C ALA A 817 -35.06 -14.16 9.66
N ALA A 818 -34.11 -13.76 10.51
CA ALA A 818 -34.29 -12.69 11.49
C ALA A 818 -34.24 -11.28 10.86
N GLN A 819 -33.57 -11.14 9.71
CA GLN A 819 -33.44 -9.86 9.01
C GLN A 819 -34.65 -9.64 8.10
N THR A 820 -35.51 -8.70 8.50
CA THR A 820 -36.81 -8.41 7.86
C THR A 820 -36.86 -7.01 7.23
N ARG A 821 -35.70 -6.36 7.08
CA ARG A 821 -35.56 -5.05 6.45
C ARG A 821 -34.56 -5.14 5.31
N ARG A 822 -34.80 -4.35 4.26
CA ARG A 822 -33.84 -4.16 3.16
C ARG A 822 -32.52 -3.61 3.71
N ASP A 823 -31.41 -4.06 3.14
CA ASP A 823 -30.04 -3.71 3.53
C ASP A 823 -29.68 -4.03 4.99
N GLY A 824 -30.48 -4.89 5.64
CA GLY A 824 -30.08 -5.52 6.89
C GLY A 824 -28.85 -6.41 6.70
N ASN A 825 -28.26 -6.87 7.80
CA ASN A 825 -27.14 -7.81 7.78
C ASN A 825 -27.61 -9.23 7.43
N ILE A 826 -28.21 -9.41 6.24
CA ILE A 826 -28.93 -10.63 5.83
C ILE A 826 -28.00 -11.85 5.68
N PHE A 827 -26.69 -11.64 5.60
CA PHE A 827 -25.66 -12.68 5.74
C PHE A 827 -25.61 -13.31 7.15
N LEU A 828 -26.42 -12.85 8.10
CA LEU A 828 -26.64 -13.54 9.38
C LEU A 828 -27.79 -14.56 9.32
N ASP A 829 -28.52 -14.59 8.21
CA ASP A 829 -29.62 -15.52 7.93
C ASP A 829 -29.23 -16.55 6.86
N ASP A 830 -30.08 -17.56 6.65
CA ASP A 830 -29.99 -18.41 5.46
C ASP A 830 -30.30 -17.58 4.21
N CYS A 831 -29.32 -17.46 3.30
CA CYS A 831 -29.44 -16.61 2.11
C CYS A 831 -28.63 -17.12 0.90
N ILE A 832 -28.99 -16.59 -0.27
CA ILE A 832 -28.21 -16.68 -1.50
C ILE A 832 -27.58 -15.32 -1.78
N GLU A 833 -26.30 -15.33 -2.14
CA GLU A 833 -25.55 -14.15 -2.56
C GLU A 833 -25.11 -14.29 -4.02
N LEU A 834 -25.33 -13.24 -4.79
CA LEU A 834 -25.05 -13.11 -6.20
C LEU A 834 -24.00 -12.02 -6.38
N PHE A 835 -22.95 -12.34 -7.12
CA PHE A 835 -21.91 -11.40 -7.50
C PHE A 835 -21.87 -11.30 -9.01
N LEU A 836 -22.01 -10.09 -9.55
CA LEU A 836 -22.11 -9.85 -10.99
C LEU A 836 -21.10 -8.79 -11.43
N ASP A 837 -20.18 -9.14 -12.34
CA ASP A 837 -19.18 -8.24 -12.94
C ASP A 837 -19.46 -8.14 -14.46
N PRO A 838 -20.34 -7.20 -14.87
CA PRO A 838 -20.74 -7.03 -16.27
C PRO A 838 -19.60 -6.66 -17.21
N LYS A 839 -18.52 -6.06 -16.69
CA LYS A 839 -17.39 -5.57 -17.48
C LYS A 839 -16.22 -6.57 -17.54
N GLN A 840 -16.33 -7.70 -16.84
CA GLN A 840 -15.26 -8.69 -16.65
C GLN A 840 -13.93 -8.09 -16.15
N SER A 841 -14.04 -7.00 -15.39
CA SER A 841 -12.89 -6.24 -14.91
C SER A 841 -12.21 -6.91 -13.70
N CYS A 842 -13.00 -7.64 -12.91
CA CYS A 842 -12.72 -8.00 -11.52
C CYS A 842 -12.40 -6.79 -10.63
N GLU A 843 -12.71 -5.59 -11.11
CA GLU A 843 -12.52 -4.33 -10.41
C GLU A 843 -13.87 -3.82 -9.91
N GLU A 844 -14.91 -3.94 -10.70
CA GLU A 844 -16.25 -3.49 -10.36
C GLU A 844 -17.24 -4.64 -10.43
N TYR A 845 -18.06 -4.81 -9.39
CA TYR A 845 -19.13 -5.79 -9.39
C TYR A 845 -20.31 -5.36 -8.50
N VAL A 846 -21.49 -5.88 -8.82
CA VAL A 846 -22.70 -5.77 -8.01
C VAL A 846 -22.77 -6.98 -7.09
N HIS A 847 -23.10 -6.74 -5.83
CA HIS A 847 -23.39 -7.75 -4.83
C HIS A 847 -24.87 -7.64 -4.48
N ILE A 848 -25.63 -8.71 -4.68
CA ILE A 848 -27.04 -8.82 -4.30
C ILE A 848 -27.19 -10.06 -3.44
N ALA A 849 -27.84 -9.96 -2.31
CA ALA A 849 -28.17 -11.09 -1.47
C ALA A 849 -29.67 -11.13 -1.20
N VAL A 850 -30.24 -12.33 -1.10
CA VAL A 850 -31.65 -12.56 -0.79
C VAL A 850 -31.75 -13.65 0.26
N ASN A 851 -32.34 -13.33 1.42
CA ASN A 851 -32.59 -14.33 2.47
C ASN A 851 -33.89 -15.09 2.24
N THR A 852 -34.12 -16.13 3.04
CA THR A 852 -35.32 -16.96 2.95
C THR A 852 -36.64 -16.21 3.21
N ALA A 853 -36.62 -15.06 3.89
CA ALA A 853 -37.76 -14.14 4.04
C ALA A 853 -38.00 -13.24 2.81
N GLY A 854 -37.17 -13.33 1.77
CA GLY A 854 -37.27 -12.52 0.56
C GLY A 854 -36.76 -11.09 0.74
N MET A 855 -36.02 -10.79 1.82
CA MET A 855 -35.38 -9.50 2.00
C MET A 855 -34.10 -9.42 1.17
N VAL A 856 -33.88 -8.23 0.60
CA VAL A 856 -32.75 -7.94 -0.27
C VAL A 856 -31.71 -7.13 0.49
N TYR A 857 -30.44 -7.47 0.27
CA TYR A 857 -29.31 -6.58 0.48
C TYR A 857 -28.66 -6.35 -0.86
N ASP A 858 -28.21 -5.14 -1.14
CA ASP A 858 -27.46 -4.87 -2.33
C ASP A 858 -26.40 -3.77 -2.15
N ALA A 859 -25.31 -3.93 -2.90
CA ALA A 859 -24.19 -3.02 -2.84
C ALA A 859 -23.38 -3.02 -4.14
N ARG A 860 -22.72 -1.91 -4.42
CA ARG A 860 -21.75 -1.80 -5.53
C ARG A 860 -20.33 -1.84 -5.01
N HIS A 861 -19.55 -2.79 -5.48
CA HIS A 861 -18.14 -2.95 -5.15
C HIS A 861 -17.26 -2.35 -6.24
N LEU A 862 -16.26 -1.57 -5.83
CA LEU A 862 -15.33 -0.86 -6.70
C LEU A 862 -13.91 -1.02 -6.17
N LYS A 863 -13.07 -1.74 -6.89
CA LYS A 863 -11.65 -1.91 -6.61
C LYS A 863 -10.98 -0.56 -6.81
N THR A 864 -10.28 -0.12 -5.78
CA THR A 864 -9.50 1.11 -5.81
C THR A 864 -8.12 0.84 -6.40
N THR A 865 -7.42 1.90 -6.80
CA THR A 865 -6.02 1.88 -7.24
C THR A 865 -5.05 1.28 -6.19
N ARG A 866 -5.53 0.99 -4.98
CA ARG A 866 -4.77 0.38 -3.88
C ARG A 866 -5.21 -1.03 -3.52
N GLY A 867 -6.06 -1.66 -4.35
CA GLY A 867 -6.49 -3.06 -4.20
C GLY A 867 -7.61 -3.30 -3.18
N ILE A 868 -8.12 -2.26 -2.50
CA ILE A 868 -9.23 -2.36 -1.56
C ILE A 868 -10.55 -2.13 -2.30
N ALA A 869 -11.55 -2.98 -2.04
CA ALA A 869 -12.90 -2.79 -2.55
C ALA A 869 -13.60 -1.69 -1.74
N MET A 870 -13.90 -0.57 -2.39
CA MET A 870 -14.92 0.37 -1.92
C MET A 870 -16.28 -0.29 -2.07
N VAL A 871 -17.13 -0.19 -1.04
CA VAL A 871 -18.49 -0.74 -1.06
C VAL A 871 -19.46 0.41 -0.89
N ASP A 872 -20.22 0.71 -1.94
CA ASP A 872 -21.37 1.61 -1.87
C ASP A 872 -22.59 0.79 -1.46
N LYS A 873 -22.90 0.82 -0.16
CA LYS A 873 -24.06 0.16 0.45
C LYS A 873 -25.33 1.02 0.40
N ASP A 874 -25.22 2.30 0.03
CA ASP A 874 -26.37 3.20 -0.07
C ASP A 874 -27.06 3.06 -1.45
N TRP A 875 -26.35 2.49 -2.43
CA TRP A 875 -26.90 2.16 -3.75
C TRP A 875 -27.96 1.06 -3.66
N ASN A 876 -29.12 1.32 -4.27
CA ASN A 876 -30.27 0.44 -4.26
C ASN A 876 -30.67 0.00 -5.68
N ALA A 877 -30.64 -1.30 -5.94
CA ALA A 877 -31.04 -1.95 -7.17
C ALA A 877 -32.57 -2.14 -7.25
N ASP A 878 -33.17 -1.69 -8.35
CA ASP A 878 -34.57 -1.99 -8.66
C ASP A 878 -34.68 -3.43 -9.19
N ILE A 879 -34.83 -4.38 -8.27
CA ILE A 879 -34.89 -5.82 -8.55
C ILE A 879 -36.17 -6.42 -8.00
N LEU A 880 -36.61 -7.54 -8.58
CA LEU A 880 -37.72 -8.33 -8.08
C LEU A 880 -37.19 -9.70 -7.66
N SER A 881 -37.47 -10.12 -6.42
CA SER A 881 -37.12 -11.46 -5.93
C SER A 881 -38.27 -12.08 -5.14
N LYS A 882 -38.34 -13.41 -5.18
CA LYS A 882 -39.25 -14.21 -4.37
C LYS A 882 -38.59 -15.49 -3.91
N THR A 883 -38.94 -15.91 -2.69
CA THR A 883 -38.47 -17.16 -2.10
C THR A 883 -39.65 -18.05 -1.73
N LYS A 884 -39.43 -19.36 -1.70
CA LYS A 884 -40.41 -20.32 -1.20
C LYS A 884 -39.73 -21.43 -0.42
N ILE A 885 -40.24 -21.72 0.77
CA ILE A 885 -39.76 -22.82 1.61
C ILE A 885 -40.70 -24.01 1.43
N TYR A 886 -40.12 -25.18 1.16
CA TYR A 886 -40.79 -26.48 1.12
C TYR A 886 -40.33 -27.35 2.29
N LYS A 887 -40.73 -28.63 2.32
CA LYS A 887 -40.35 -29.54 3.41
C LYS A 887 -38.84 -29.87 3.44
N ASP A 888 -38.23 -30.05 2.28
CA ASP A 888 -36.88 -30.59 2.10
C ASP A 888 -35.93 -29.65 1.31
N LYS A 889 -36.39 -28.44 1.03
CA LYS A 889 -35.68 -27.43 0.23
C LYS A 889 -36.30 -26.06 0.38
N TRP A 890 -35.59 -25.06 -0.10
CA TRP A 890 -36.16 -23.75 -0.42
C TRP A 890 -35.65 -23.28 -1.77
N THR A 891 -36.39 -22.36 -2.38
CA THR A 891 -36.12 -21.82 -3.70
C THR A 891 -36.06 -20.30 -3.66
N MET A 892 -35.29 -19.73 -4.59
CA MET A 892 -35.23 -18.29 -4.85
C MET A 892 -35.38 -18.06 -6.35
N GLU A 893 -36.20 -17.09 -6.73
CA GLU A 893 -36.23 -16.50 -8.06
C GLU A 893 -35.90 -15.01 -7.97
N ILE A 894 -35.16 -14.52 -8.96
CA ILE A 894 -34.80 -13.11 -9.04
C ILE A 894 -34.78 -12.65 -10.50
N ALA A 895 -35.31 -11.45 -10.74
CA ALA A 895 -35.22 -10.70 -11.99
C ALA A 895 -34.38 -9.44 -11.75
N ILE A 896 -33.28 -9.32 -12.51
CA ILE A 896 -32.31 -8.23 -12.41
C ILE A 896 -32.31 -7.44 -13.71
N PRO A 897 -32.80 -6.20 -13.73
CA PRO A 897 -32.74 -5.37 -14.93
C PRO A 897 -31.30 -5.06 -15.37
N PHE A 898 -31.01 -5.10 -16.67
CA PHE A 898 -29.68 -4.74 -17.18
C PHE A 898 -29.32 -3.27 -16.96
N SER A 899 -30.31 -2.40 -16.72
CA SER A 899 -30.09 -1.01 -16.30
C SER A 899 -29.37 -0.92 -14.96
N VAL A 900 -29.68 -1.81 -14.00
CA VAL A 900 -29.00 -1.92 -12.70
C VAL A 900 -27.51 -2.22 -12.90
N LEU A 901 -27.19 -3.06 -13.88
CA LEU A 901 -25.82 -3.44 -14.23
C LEU A 901 -25.07 -2.38 -15.05
N ASN A 902 -25.73 -1.28 -15.43
CA ASN A 902 -25.21 -0.23 -16.31
C ASN A 902 -24.60 -0.76 -17.62
N SER A 903 -25.09 -1.91 -18.10
CA SER A 903 -24.62 -2.55 -19.32
C SER A 903 -25.65 -3.56 -19.81
N ALA A 904 -26.06 -3.44 -21.06
CA ALA A 904 -26.73 -4.53 -21.75
C ALA A 904 -25.69 -5.63 -22.06
N PRO A 905 -25.92 -6.91 -21.75
CA PRO A 905 -24.95 -7.94 -22.05
C PRO A 905 -25.01 -8.26 -23.54
N ALA A 906 -24.06 -7.71 -24.29
CA ALA A 906 -23.61 -8.35 -25.51
C ALA A 906 -22.36 -9.18 -25.15
N GLY A 907 -22.42 -10.50 -25.31
CA GLY A 907 -21.27 -11.38 -25.10
C GLY A 907 -21.21 -12.06 -23.73
N ARG A 908 -20.21 -11.73 -22.91
CA ARG A 908 -19.88 -12.45 -21.66
C ARG A 908 -19.92 -11.56 -20.44
N MET A 909 -20.25 -12.16 -19.29
CA MET A 909 -20.25 -11.52 -17.97
C MET A 909 -19.59 -12.44 -16.95
N ASN A 910 -18.90 -11.91 -15.95
CA ASN A 910 -18.43 -12.73 -14.84
C ASN A 910 -19.45 -12.78 -13.71
N PHE A 911 -19.58 -13.92 -13.03
CA PHE A 911 -20.53 -14.09 -11.93
C PHE A 911 -20.04 -15.07 -10.86
N ASN A 912 -20.67 -15.02 -9.69
CA ASN A 912 -20.65 -16.12 -8.73
C ASN A 912 -21.98 -16.20 -7.98
N ILE A 913 -22.35 -17.42 -7.56
CA ILE A 913 -23.52 -17.66 -6.71
C ILE A 913 -23.01 -18.38 -5.46
N CYS A 914 -23.37 -17.84 -4.30
CA CYS A 914 -22.96 -18.37 -3.01
C CYS A 914 -24.19 -18.63 -2.12
N ARG A 915 -24.08 -19.58 -1.20
CA ARG A 915 -25.08 -19.89 -0.19
C ARG A 915 -24.48 -19.75 1.19
N GLU A 916 -25.09 -18.92 2.01
CA GLU A 916 -24.93 -18.96 3.47
C GLU A 916 -26.01 -19.85 4.06
N ARG A 917 -25.59 -20.95 4.69
CA ARG A 917 -26.48 -21.82 5.44
C ARG A 917 -26.21 -21.64 6.91
N HIS A 918 -27.20 -21.18 7.66
CA HIS A 918 -27.18 -21.06 9.12
C HIS A 918 -28.15 -22.04 9.79
N ALA A 919 -29.04 -22.67 9.04
CA ALA A 919 -29.86 -23.77 9.53
C ALA A 919 -28.98 -24.92 10.06
N GLY A 920 -29.09 -25.29 11.33
CA GLY A 920 -28.27 -26.37 11.91
C GLY A 920 -26.76 -26.06 11.89
N GLU A 921 -25.95 -26.96 11.31
CA GLU A 921 -24.50 -26.72 11.18
C GLU A 921 -24.19 -25.69 10.09
N LYS A 922 -23.47 -24.62 10.47
CA LYS A 922 -23.17 -23.52 9.55
C LYS A 922 -22.29 -23.99 8.39
N GLU A 923 -22.76 -23.77 7.16
CA GLU A 923 -22.05 -24.12 5.93
C GLU A 923 -22.06 -22.93 4.96
N PHE A 924 -20.90 -22.60 4.40
CA PHE A 924 -20.77 -21.58 3.37
C PHE A 924 -20.27 -22.24 2.10
N SER A 925 -21.01 -22.07 1.00
CA SER A 925 -20.68 -22.73 -0.26
C SER A 925 -20.82 -21.79 -1.44
N SER A 926 -20.09 -22.06 -2.51
CA SER A 926 -20.08 -21.25 -3.73
C SER A 926 -20.05 -22.11 -4.98
N TYR A 927 -20.61 -21.58 -6.06
CA TYR A 927 -20.54 -22.23 -7.36
C TYR A 927 -19.11 -22.23 -7.90
N ALA A 928 -18.39 -21.10 -7.86
CA ALA A 928 -16.97 -21.08 -8.20
C ALA A 928 -16.11 -21.46 -6.99
N ARG A 929 -15.02 -22.20 -7.20
CA ARG A 929 -14.03 -22.47 -6.15
C ARG A 929 -13.24 -21.20 -5.83
N LEU A 930 -13.32 -20.80 -4.56
CA LEU A 930 -12.67 -19.60 -4.04
C LEU A 930 -11.42 -20.01 -3.25
N LEU A 931 -10.31 -19.31 -3.49
CA LEU A 931 -9.02 -19.62 -2.84
C LEU A 931 -8.77 -18.77 -1.58
N LYS A 932 -9.60 -17.73 -1.35
CA LYS A 932 -9.45 -16.79 -0.24
C LYS A 932 -10.47 -16.99 0.89
N HIS A 933 -11.13 -18.14 0.94
CA HIS A 933 -12.10 -18.54 1.98
C HIS A 933 -13.21 -17.50 2.32
N GLY A 934 -13.51 -16.60 1.39
CA GLY A 934 -14.58 -15.60 1.48
C GLY A 934 -15.17 -15.34 0.09
N PHE A 935 -16.43 -14.91 0.03
CA PHE A 935 -17.18 -14.80 -1.23
C PHE A 935 -16.69 -13.69 -2.18
N HIS A 936 -16.09 -12.63 -1.63
CA HIS A 936 -15.59 -11.47 -2.37
C HIS A 936 -14.24 -11.72 -3.06
N ASP A 937 -14.17 -12.73 -3.94
CA ASP A 937 -12.98 -13.04 -4.76
C ASP A 937 -13.29 -12.92 -6.26
N PRO A 938 -13.34 -11.70 -6.81
CA PRO A 938 -13.75 -11.46 -8.19
C PRO A 938 -12.78 -12.04 -9.23
N SER A 939 -11.52 -12.34 -8.84
CA SER A 939 -10.60 -13.11 -9.69
C SER A 939 -11.06 -14.54 -9.96
N ARG A 940 -11.99 -15.06 -9.14
CA ARG A 940 -12.51 -16.42 -9.22
C ARG A 940 -13.93 -16.51 -9.77
N PHE A 941 -14.58 -15.39 -10.03
CA PHE A 941 -15.91 -15.40 -10.63
C PHE A 941 -15.89 -16.22 -11.92
N TRP A 942 -16.90 -17.07 -12.06
CA TRP A 942 -17.15 -17.87 -13.26
C TRP A 942 -17.62 -16.96 -14.39
N THR A 943 -17.82 -17.52 -15.58
CA THR A 943 -18.21 -16.74 -16.75
C THR A 943 -19.54 -17.23 -17.30
N LEU A 944 -20.43 -16.28 -17.58
CA LEU A 944 -21.67 -16.41 -18.35
C LEU A 944 -21.43 -16.06 -19.81
N GLU A 945 -22.10 -16.74 -20.71
CA GLU A 945 -22.16 -16.42 -22.14
C GLU A 945 -23.62 -16.31 -22.59
N PHE A 946 -24.00 -15.12 -23.04
CA PHE A 946 -25.37 -14.82 -23.47
C PHE A 946 -25.57 -15.32 -24.90
N ILE A 947 -26.51 -16.26 -25.06
CA ILE A 947 -26.81 -16.91 -26.33
C ILE A 947 -28.21 -16.50 -26.80
N ARG A 948 -28.34 -16.21 -28.10
CA ARG A 948 -29.60 -15.80 -28.72
C ARG A 948 -30.40 -16.99 -29.25
#